data_AF-A0A7Y2AGG9-F1
#
_entry.id   AF-A0A7Y2AGG9-F1
#
_cell.length_a   1.000
_cell.length_b   1.000
_cell.length_c   1.000
_cell.angle_alpha   90.00
_cell.angle_beta   90.00
_cell.angle_gamma   90.00
#
_symmetry.space_group_name_H-M   'P 1'
#
loop_
_entity.id
_entity.type
_entity.pdbx_description
1 polymer ?
#
loop_
_entity_poly.entity_id
_entity_poly.type
_entity_poly.pdbx_seq_one_letter_code
_entity_poly.pdbx_strand_id
1 'polypeptide(L)'
;MDSSLHPSTSTADGQSSSTTGAWMGARELIYAIGLLIWVGLAAIDSGAQQSGELPPTAAIRGAAGGQQDSAGGLSVRAFMLLDSSDNLVMIPGMTYERWLQLDSGADPNSQVFVFEPLEIDGHVSDGRAELDIKLDVTIEPTDGQLVSIPLRMSNFFLLRAPEFTSDPPASDLETQLIDAGSDGMVLKVRAERRRNLTVRMSVAAQVKDNATAALDFQLPNLPTNVHLETDAADLIGEIIGSGPEVLRTRKSKDGRTIFDVVSGGGSFTLQWRSAQRGVESTPLLEADSVVDVNWGAPQDQPIASIQLTVRNLRELRGAIDSFVLELPQGSVLLDTPILESSGRAVTVVPVDGQPNQIVVSVPDQERFQRLDMRFELQLANDDASAGAPLGLTVPRVIGALRQQGEIEIRTGADYRLRWREGPWVRSYLAKPREGSNSGRLYQFRFDRGEFVLPIWLATDKRQLRLTSESLIKLRGSSASLEMEISFNGQATESRTLQMDLANWQLRSVIDAETDETLSWFEAGQTLSIELNERPGDLPPIKIFADHLLDDQSGEIMFDLPRVVKVDESLSVGNMTVSLQSVGRSTLVVDLAQSKGLERSPLPAAAVRPKTATSRFRLTTPDTLARVVGSMVDQPPQIIIASNAQIRLVGDQLMTMVDWTIDPQVDLVGSLPVRVRGMSMSATETGTIDSQTGSNRDPSEFETANRSVARSTESSWSVTVNDNGSDVAAQLVPLGGDRFELKSDLLGQDESIIRWRHQTTVPASVLTDEIHLVELPIPALADVTVRGDVIVTVQGDSSNDLYAADSQSRSEAIFQTLPDQVRVRLAKRTTSQDDLAIRKAVLRSAVGTATRHEQLLAQIQGGESLDLGLPVGLSDVDYEAFVDGERVMVSRDKNALRMSLPGDNETHLIDLRIWVEEPTHGLLANIRPTLQIPVRAGRVYWQIVLPRDGHVVWAAPSIGRAMNWQFDPWRLARQPIHNDSALIQWVGAKSASTMPPGNRYLYIGSDVRSFNVRTMAMPSLWLIIGGFVLGVAWLLTYVPASRTPLTAVAGAVLFAGLLSIAPDAAVLAGQLAMVALVLVIVMFGVRSLVDSPTTKQASKRAVQSRHEPSTHSLATKKKAPVEPRSGTETAKLPTPQSEVAP
;
A
#
# COMPACT_ATOMS: atom_id res chain seq x y z
N MET A 1 28.90 45.99 -66.66
CA MET A 1 29.56 46.48 -65.43
C MET A 1 29.67 45.35 -64.43
N ASP A 2 30.64 44.45 -64.48
CA ASP A 2 31.53 43.97 -65.53
C ASP A 2 32.02 42.61 -65.01
N SER A 3 31.98 41.60 -65.90
CA SER A 3 33.05 40.66 -66.22
C SER A 3 33.73 39.90 -65.06
N SER A 4 34.09 38.63 -65.10
CA SER A 4 34.09 37.54 -66.07
C SER A 4 35.08 36.48 -65.50
N LEU A 5 35.00 35.23 -65.98
CA LEU A 5 36.08 34.23 -66.07
C LEU A 5 36.39 33.30 -64.87
N HIS A 6 36.03 32.03 -65.09
CA HIS A 6 36.76 30.75 -64.90
C HIS A 6 38.31 30.83 -64.84
N PRO A 7 39.08 29.80 -64.39
CA PRO A 7 38.93 28.33 -64.63
C PRO A 7 39.26 27.42 -63.39
N SER A 8 38.83 26.16 -63.25
CA SER A 8 39.18 24.85 -63.86
C SER A 8 40.56 24.22 -63.48
N THR A 9 40.51 22.92 -63.13
CA THR A 9 41.51 21.81 -63.32
C THR A 9 42.85 21.84 -62.55
N SER A 10 43.50 20.74 -62.12
CA SER A 10 43.24 19.29 -62.05
C SER A 10 44.34 18.58 -61.23
N THR A 11 44.04 17.36 -60.74
CA THR A 11 44.90 16.14 -60.66
C THR A 11 46.28 16.09 -59.98
N ALA A 12 46.39 15.04 -59.14
CA ALA A 12 47.45 14.01 -59.06
C ALA A 12 48.50 14.04 -57.93
N ASP A 13 48.44 12.93 -57.17
CA ASP A 13 49.51 12.07 -56.65
C ASP A 13 50.60 12.57 -55.69
N GLY A 14 50.75 11.79 -54.59
CA GLY A 14 52.05 11.21 -54.28
C GLY A 14 52.73 11.59 -52.96
N GLN A 15 52.41 10.83 -51.91
CA GLN A 15 53.30 10.34 -50.83
C GLN A 15 54.04 11.28 -49.83
N SER A 16 53.68 11.02 -48.57
CA SER A 16 54.50 10.95 -47.34
C SER A 16 54.91 12.25 -46.64
N SER A 17 54.31 12.50 -45.47
CA SER A 17 55.00 12.43 -44.16
C SER A 17 54.11 12.93 -43.00
N SER A 18 54.10 12.12 -41.94
CA SER A 18 54.03 12.46 -40.50
C SER A 18 53.04 13.49 -39.92
N THR A 19 52.30 13.00 -38.91
CA THR A 19 52.01 13.63 -37.60
C THR A 19 51.11 14.87 -37.54
N THR A 20 49.87 14.71 -37.02
CA THR A 20 49.54 14.97 -35.60
C THR A 20 48.03 14.74 -35.38
N GLY A 21 47.70 13.76 -34.53
CA GLY A 21 46.33 13.51 -34.09
C GLY A 21 45.91 14.53 -33.03
N ALA A 22 44.87 15.31 -33.33
CA ALA A 22 44.19 16.14 -32.35
C ALA A 22 43.20 15.26 -31.56
N TRP A 23 43.49 15.08 -30.27
CA TRP A 23 42.61 14.43 -29.31
C TRP A 23 41.36 15.29 -29.09
N MET A 24 40.21 14.79 -29.53
CA MET A 24 38.90 15.35 -29.20
C MET A 24 38.53 14.89 -27.78
N GLY A 25 38.34 15.84 -26.86
CA GLY A 25 38.13 15.58 -25.44
C GLY A 25 36.80 14.85 -25.17
N ALA A 26 36.84 13.92 -24.21
CA ALA A 26 35.73 13.04 -23.83
C ALA A 26 34.39 13.73 -23.54
N ARG A 27 34.38 15.04 -23.25
CA ARG A 27 33.14 15.82 -23.04
C ARG A 27 32.31 16.01 -24.31
N GLU A 28 32.94 16.16 -25.47
CA GLU A 28 32.23 16.38 -26.74
C GLU A 28 31.59 15.10 -27.30
N LEU A 29 32.23 13.94 -27.04
CA LEU A 29 31.67 12.63 -27.35
C LEU A 29 30.42 12.31 -26.51
N ILE A 30 30.38 12.81 -25.26
CA ILE A 30 29.27 12.61 -24.32
C ILE A 30 28.03 13.40 -24.74
N TYR A 31 28.20 14.65 -25.21
CA TYR A 31 27.08 15.45 -25.71
C TYR A 31 26.51 14.88 -27.02
N ALA A 32 27.37 14.41 -27.93
CA ALA A 32 26.92 13.83 -29.20
C ALA A 32 26.10 12.53 -29.02
N ILE A 33 26.50 11.66 -28.09
CA ILE A 33 25.78 10.41 -27.80
C ILE A 33 24.48 10.68 -27.02
N GLY A 34 24.49 11.64 -26.08
CA GLY A 34 23.28 12.05 -25.36
C GLY A 34 22.22 12.71 -26.25
N LEU A 35 22.63 13.51 -27.23
CA LEU A 35 21.73 14.18 -28.18
C LEU A 35 21.04 13.18 -29.12
N LEU A 36 21.75 12.14 -29.58
CA LEU A 36 21.21 11.10 -30.47
C LEU A 36 20.16 10.21 -29.80
N ILE A 37 20.24 10.02 -28.47
CA ILE A 37 19.25 9.25 -27.71
C ILE A 37 17.99 10.08 -27.43
N TRP A 38 18.12 11.40 -27.30
CA TRP A 38 16.99 12.30 -27.03
C TRP A 38 16.14 12.60 -28.27
N VAL A 39 16.76 12.72 -29.45
CA VAL A 39 16.05 13.00 -30.71
C VAL A 39 15.20 11.79 -31.20
N GLY A 40 15.54 10.56 -30.79
CA GLY A 40 14.78 9.35 -31.15
C GLY A 40 13.45 9.17 -30.42
N LEU A 41 13.21 9.88 -29.31
CA LEU A 41 11.98 9.75 -28.49
C LEU A 41 10.99 10.91 -28.65
N ALA A 42 11.35 12.00 -29.32
CA ALA A 42 10.57 13.25 -29.36
C ALA A 42 9.59 13.38 -30.55
N ALA A 43 9.28 12.29 -31.27
CA ALA A 43 8.35 12.32 -32.42
C ALA A 43 6.98 11.69 -32.09
N ILE A 44 6.31 12.19 -31.05
CA ILE A 44 4.86 12.05 -30.86
C ILE A 44 4.39 13.37 -30.24
N ASP A 45 3.69 14.18 -31.02
CA ASP A 45 3.10 15.44 -30.56
C ASP A 45 1.58 15.28 -30.50
N SER A 46 0.99 15.58 -29.34
CA SER A 46 -0.40 16.03 -29.22
C SER A 46 -0.59 16.67 -27.84
N GLY A 47 -0.64 18.00 -27.84
CA GLY A 47 -1.01 18.79 -26.68
C GLY A 47 -2.52 18.87 -26.48
N ALA A 48 -2.99 18.35 -25.36
CA ALA A 48 -4.14 18.84 -24.59
C ALA A 48 -4.09 18.14 -23.22
N GLN A 49 -4.00 18.91 -22.12
CA GLN A 49 -3.87 18.39 -20.76
C GLN A 49 -5.16 17.66 -20.35
N GLN A 50 -5.09 16.35 -20.18
CA GLN A 50 -6.19 15.54 -19.65
C GLN A 50 -6.16 15.53 -18.11
N SER A 51 -7.34 15.37 -17.51
CA SER A 51 -7.51 15.32 -16.05
C SER A 51 -6.65 14.21 -15.43
N GLY A 52 -5.64 14.59 -14.64
CA GLY A 52 -4.66 13.68 -14.02
C GLY A 52 -3.19 14.01 -14.29
N GLU A 53 -2.87 15.01 -15.12
CA GLU A 53 -1.49 15.37 -15.45
C GLU A 53 -0.85 16.37 -14.47
N LEU A 54 0.39 16.09 -14.04
CA LEU A 54 1.21 16.95 -13.16
C LEU A 54 1.39 18.37 -13.75
N PRO A 55 1.42 19.43 -12.92
CA PRO A 55 1.52 20.80 -13.40
C PRO A 55 2.82 21.04 -14.20
N PRO A 56 2.81 21.99 -15.15
CA PRO A 56 3.94 22.23 -16.04
C PRO A 56 5.24 22.48 -15.27
N THR A 57 6.35 21.96 -15.79
CA THR A 57 7.69 22.03 -15.18
C THR A 57 8.15 23.44 -14.81
N ALA A 58 7.54 24.50 -15.36
CA ALA A 58 7.75 25.88 -14.94
C ALA A 58 7.31 26.16 -13.49
N ALA A 59 6.24 25.53 -13.00
CA ALA A 59 5.79 25.60 -11.60
C ALA A 59 6.75 24.88 -10.64
N ILE A 60 7.35 23.76 -11.10
CA ILE A 60 8.35 22.99 -10.35
C ILE A 60 9.71 23.70 -10.33
N ARG A 61 10.07 24.42 -11.40
CA ARG A 61 11.34 25.16 -11.51
C ARG A 61 11.31 26.47 -10.73
N GLY A 62 10.14 27.09 -10.52
CA GLY A 62 9.96 28.25 -9.66
C GLY A 62 10.27 27.99 -8.18
N ALA A 63 10.00 26.77 -7.70
CA ALA A 63 10.33 26.36 -6.32
C ALA A 63 11.81 25.97 -6.12
N ALA A 64 12.56 25.72 -7.20
CA ALA A 64 13.98 25.33 -7.14
C ALA A 64 14.97 26.51 -7.22
N GLY A 65 14.47 27.74 -7.35
CA GLY A 65 15.28 28.95 -7.51
C GLY A 65 15.64 29.70 -6.22
N GLY A 66 15.11 29.31 -5.06
CA GLY A 66 15.36 29.96 -3.78
C GLY A 66 16.12 29.04 -2.82
N GLN A 67 17.12 29.61 -2.14
CA GLN A 67 17.95 29.01 -1.09
C GLN A 67 18.94 27.90 -1.50
N GLN A 68 20.14 28.34 -1.82
CA GLN A 68 21.36 27.55 -1.77
C GLN A 68 22.14 28.02 -0.53
N ASP A 69 21.87 27.47 0.65
CA ASP A 69 22.73 27.66 1.82
C ASP A 69 22.74 26.45 2.79
N SER A 70 23.91 25.82 2.85
CA SER A 70 24.64 25.42 4.06
C SER A 70 23.96 24.63 5.19
N ALA A 71 23.88 23.29 5.05
CA ALA A 71 24.30 22.26 6.05
C ALA A 71 23.79 20.88 5.61
N GLY A 72 24.60 19.83 5.78
CA GLY A 72 24.36 18.50 5.23
C GLY A 72 23.19 17.72 5.83
N GLY A 73 21.97 17.98 5.38
CA GLY A 73 20.75 17.18 5.61
C GLY A 73 20.02 16.81 4.31
N LEU A 74 19.27 15.72 4.32
CA LEU A 74 18.43 15.26 3.20
C LEU A 74 17.25 16.22 3.00
N SER A 75 17.12 16.87 1.83
CA SER A 75 15.97 17.72 1.50
C SER A 75 14.83 16.90 0.90
N VAL A 76 13.67 16.88 1.58
CA VAL A 76 12.45 16.24 1.08
C VAL A 76 11.81 17.13 0.03
N ARG A 77 11.64 16.62 -1.20
CA ARG A 77 11.10 17.40 -2.33
C ARG A 77 9.57 17.27 -2.49
N ALA A 78 8.99 16.17 -2.02
CA ALA A 78 7.56 15.90 -2.07
C ALA A 78 7.19 14.72 -1.16
N PHE A 79 5.93 14.67 -0.71
CA PHE A 79 5.33 13.50 -0.08
C PHE A 79 4.35 12.82 -1.05
N MET A 80 4.25 11.50 -1.00
CA MET A 80 3.27 10.71 -1.75
C MET A 80 2.28 10.13 -0.76
N LEU A 81 1.02 10.55 -0.87
CA LEU A 81 -0.08 10.13 0.00
C LEU A 81 -1.14 9.44 -0.86
N LEU A 82 -1.89 8.53 -0.26
CA LEU A 82 -3.03 7.91 -0.92
C LEU A 82 -4.26 8.80 -0.70
N ASP A 83 -5.01 9.08 -1.75
CA ASP A 83 -6.33 9.70 -1.60
C ASP A 83 -7.38 8.67 -1.16
N SER A 84 -8.62 9.11 -0.94
CA SER A 84 -9.73 8.24 -0.54
C SER A 84 -10.11 7.15 -1.56
N SER A 85 -9.49 7.16 -2.75
CA SER A 85 -9.67 6.17 -3.81
C SER A 85 -8.42 5.30 -4.01
N ASP A 86 -7.48 5.32 -3.04
CA ASP A 86 -6.24 4.55 -3.03
C ASP A 86 -5.27 4.92 -4.18
N ASN A 87 -5.44 6.11 -4.76
CA ASN A 87 -4.53 6.64 -5.77
C ASN A 87 -3.39 7.42 -5.11
N LEU A 88 -2.18 7.22 -5.62
CA LEU A 88 -1.02 7.97 -5.16
C LEU A 88 -1.10 9.43 -5.65
N VAL A 89 -1.31 10.34 -4.72
CA VAL A 89 -1.27 11.79 -4.92
C VAL A 89 0.05 12.34 -4.40
N MET A 90 0.80 13.00 -5.28
CA MET A 90 2.08 13.63 -4.96
C MET A 90 1.84 15.08 -4.51
N ILE A 91 2.30 15.43 -3.31
CA ILE A 91 2.25 16.80 -2.78
C ILE A 91 3.68 17.38 -2.78
N PRO A 92 4.06 18.15 -3.82
CA PRO A 92 5.38 18.76 -3.90
C PRO A 92 5.55 19.93 -2.92
N GLY A 93 6.75 20.07 -2.35
CA GLY A 93 7.07 21.17 -1.42
C GLY A 93 6.55 21.02 0.01
N MET A 94 5.99 19.86 0.36
CA MET A 94 5.66 19.50 1.75
C MET A 94 6.94 19.05 2.48
N THR A 95 7.19 19.59 3.67
CA THR A 95 8.33 19.25 4.53
C THR A 95 7.97 18.09 5.47
N TYR A 96 8.97 17.37 5.99
CA TYR A 96 8.75 16.23 6.89
C TYR A 96 8.04 16.65 8.19
N GLU A 97 8.30 17.86 8.63
CA GLU A 97 7.70 18.51 9.78
C GLU A 97 6.22 18.80 9.53
N ARG A 98 5.83 19.22 8.31
CA ARG A 98 4.42 19.45 7.93
C ARG A 98 3.62 18.14 7.86
N TRP A 99 4.25 17.04 7.47
CA TRP A 99 3.63 15.72 7.51
C TRP A 99 3.40 15.24 8.96
N LEU A 100 4.38 15.40 9.85
CA LEU A 100 4.25 15.07 11.27
C LEU A 100 3.13 15.90 11.96
N GLN A 101 2.93 17.15 11.54
CA GLN A 101 1.83 18.00 12.03
C GLN A 101 0.44 17.55 11.53
N LEU A 102 0.34 17.04 10.30
CA LEU A 102 -0.91 16.48 9.76
C LEU A 102 -1.27 15.14 10.42
N ASP A 103 -0.26 14.30 10.72
CA ASP A 103 -0.43 12.99 11.35
C ASP A 103 -0.75 13.09 12.86
N SER A 104 -0.22 14.12 13.54
CA SER A 104 -0.49 14.39 14.96
C SER A 104 -1.85 15.07 15.23
N GLY A 105 -2.66 15.32 14.20
CA GLY A 105 -4.04 15.79 14.32
C GLY A 105 -4.16 17.20 14.92
N ALA A 106 -3.42 18.18 14.40
CA ALA A 106 -3.44 19.55 14.93
C ALA A 106 -4.38 20.52 14.17
N ASP A 107 -5.35 21.04 14.92
CA ASP A 107 -6.14 22.29 14.83
C ASP A 107 -6.41 22.88 13.41
N PRO A 108 -7.68 23.07 12.98
CA PRO A 108 -8.06 23.57 11.64
C PRO A 108 -7.44 24.91 11.19
N ASN A 109 -6.79 25.67 12.07
CA ASN A 109 -6.06 26.90 11.73
C ASN A 109 -4.63 26.65 11.17
N SER A 110 -4.12 25.42 11.21
CA SER A 110 -2.75 25.06 10.76
C SER A 110 -2.59 25.01 9.23
N GLN A 111 -3.67 25.15 8.45
CA GLN A 111 -3.62 25.08 6.98
C GLN A 111 -2.96 26.31 6.33
N VAL A 112 -2.83 27.43 7.04
CA VAL A 112 -2.49 28.74 6.44
C VAL A 112 -1.02 29.14 6.58
N PHE A 113 -0.21 28.45 7.40
CA PHE A 113 1.21 28.80 7.57
C PHE A 113 2.09 27.59 7.92
N VAL A 114 3.39 27.68 7.63
CA VAL A 114 4.43 26.67 7.94
C VAL A 114 5.66 27.37 8.50
N PHE A 115 6.18 26.89 9.62
CA PHE A 115 7.41 27.38 10.23
C PHE A 115 8.65 26.67 9.66
N GLU A 116 9.73 27.42 9.45
CA GLU A 116 11.08 26.91 9.20
C GLU A 116 11.93 26.97 10.49
N PRO A 117 13.17 26.41 10.53
CA PRO A 117 13.99 26.38 11.74
C PRO A 117 14.24 27.77 12.34
N LEU A 118 14.21 27.85 13.67
CA LEU A 118 14.43 29.09 14.43
C LEU A 118 15.90 29.21 14.84
N GLU A 119 16.49 30.36 14.54
CA GLU A 119 17.85 30.71 14.95
C GLU A 119 17.78 31.78 16.04
N ILE A 120 18.44 31.52 17.17
CA ILE A 120 18.57 32.45 18.29
C ILE A 120 20.06 32.63 18.59
N ASP A 121 20.57 33.82 18.37
CA ASP A 121 21.92 34.21 18.78
C ASP A 121 21.80 35.21 19.93
N GLY A 122 22.67 35.14 20.94
CA GLY A 122 22.54 36.09 22.03
C GLY A 122 23.69 36.14 23.01
N HIS A 123 23.64 37.16 23.85
CA HIS A 123 24.64 37.44 24.86
C HIS A 123 24.00 37.63 26.24
N VAL A 124 24.58 37.03 27.26
CA VAL A 124 24.14 37.17 28.65
C VAL A 124 25.10 38.06 29.41
N SER A 125 24.56 39.17 29.92
CA SER A 125 25.25 40.12 30.80
C SER A 125 24.29 40.62 31.89
N ASP A 126 24.78 40.84 33.11
CA ASP A 126 24.05 41.49 34.21
C ASP A 126 22.62 40.94 34.50
N GLY A 127 22.44 39.62 34.49
CA GLY A 127 21.15 38.97 34.80
C GLY A 127 20.08 39.11 33.70
N ARG A 128 20.51 39.52 32.49
CA ARG A 128 19.66 39.67 31.30
C ARG A 128 20.33 39.00 30.11
N ALA A 129 19.53 38.34 29.27
CA ALA A 129 19.97 37.84 27.98
C ALA A 129 19.44 38.76 26.89
N GLU A 130 20.32 39.34 26.07
CA GLU A 130 19.93 40.02 24.83
C GLU A 130 20.08 39.02 23.68
N LEU A 131 18.99 38.78 22.96
CA LEU A 131 18.91 37.75 21.93
C LEU A 131 18.45 38.40 20.61
N ASP A 132 19.06 37.98 19.52
CA ASP A 132 18.62 38.23 18.15
C ASP A 132 17.98 36.93 17.62
N ILE A 133 16.72 37.05 17.21
CA ILE A 133 15.92 35.95 16.72
C ILE A 133 15.67 36.15 15.23
N LYS A 134 15.89 35.07 14.47
CA LYS A 134 15.51 34.98 13.06
C LYS A 134 14.56 33.80 12.87
N LEU A 135 13.37 34.10 12.39
CA LEU A 135 12.30 33.14 12.11
C LEU A 135 11.84 33.28 10.67
N ASP A 136 11.91 32.20 9.91
CA ASP A 136 11.39 32.13 8.55
C ASP A 136 10.02 31.40 8.55
N VAL A 137 9.00 32.01 7.93
CA VAL A 137 7.62 31.50 7.89
C VAL A 137 7.07 31.54 6.47
N THR A 138 6.61 30.39 5.97
CA THR A 138 5.85 30.35 4.72
C THR A 138 4.36 30.53 5.03
N ILE A 139 3.71 31.51 4.40
CA ILE A 139 2.29 31.83 4.58
C ILE A 139 1.54 31.55 3.28
N GLU A 140 0.43 30.81 3.37
CA GLU A 140 -0.50 30.55 2.26
C GLU A 140 -1.54 31.69 2.14
N PRO A 141 -2.25 31.82 1.00
CA PRO A 141 -3.29 32.84 0.84
C PRO A 141 -4.34 32.76 1.96
N THR A 142 -4.58 33.90 2.60
CA THR A 142 -5.44 34.05 3.79
C THR A 142 -6.88 34.46 3.46
N ASP A 143 -7.25 34.52 2.17
CA ASP A 143 -8.57 34.97 1.66
C ASP A 143 -9.06 36.30 2.27
N GLY A 144 -8.12 37.22 2.56
CA GLY A 144 -8.40 38.53 3.12
C GLY A 144 -8.57 38.57 4.65
N GLN A 145 -8.44 37.44 5.34
CA GLN A 145 -8.51 37.34 6.80
C GLN A 145 -7.14 37.50 7.47
N LEU A 146 -7.12 38.03 8.70
CA LEU A 146 -5.91 38.20 9.50
C LEU A 146 -5.69 36.93 10.35
N VAL A 147 -4.70 36.11 9.99
CA VAL A 147 -4.41 34.84 10.65
C VAL A 147 -3.42 35.05 11.79
N SER A 148 -3.66 34.41 12.93
CA SER A 148 -2.82 34.52 14.14
C SER A 148 -1.89 33.33 14.27
N ILE A 149 -0.58 33.61 14.33
CA ILE A 149 0.51 32.64 14.42
C ILE A 149 1.13 32.76 15.84
N PRO A 150 0.90 31.79 16.74
CA PRO A 150 1.41 31.87 18.11
C PRO A 150 2.91 31.57 18.18
N LEU A 151 3.72 32.52 18.65
CA LEU A 151 5.15 32.36 18.85
C LEU A 151 5.51 31.84 20.25
N ARG A 152 4.59 31.95 21.22
CA ARG A 152 4.73 31.42 22.61
C ARG A 152 5.90 31.98 23.44
N MET A 153 6.57 33.02 22.94
CA MET A 153 7.76 33.66 23.53
C MET A 153 7.41 34.58 24.71
N SER A 154 6.93 34.02 25.83
CA SER A 154 6.43 34.79 26.98
C SER A 154 7.53 35.43 27.86
N ASN A 155 8.73 34.85 27.91
CA ASN A 155 9.90 35.39 28.64
C ASN A 155 10.75 36.36 27.78
N PHE A 156 10.23 36.80 26.64
CA PHE A 156 10.97 37.55 25.64
C PHE A 156 10.30 38.91 25.48
N PHE A 157 11.09 39.98 25.60
CA PHE A 157 10.60 41.36 25.56
C PHE A 157 11.30 42.10 24.42
N LEU A 158 10.55 42.67 23.48
CA LEU A 158 11.11 43.36 22.30
C LEU A 158 11.99 44.56 22.71
N LEU A 159 13.22 44.60 22.22
CA LEU A 159 14.15 45.72 22.38
C LEU A 159 13.94 46.80 21.32
N ARG A 160 13.51 46.39 20.13
CA ARG A 160 13.27 47.23 18.95
C ARG A 160 12.05 46.71 18.20
N ALA A 161 11.51 47.54 17.31
CA ALA A 161 10.45 47.08 16.41
C ALA A 161 10.98 45.92 15.55
N PRO A 162 10.21 44.82 15.39
CA PRO A 162 10.61 43.70 14.55
C PRO A 162 10.69 44.12 13.09
N GLU A 163 11.67 43.57 12.38
CA GLU A 163 11.82 43.75 10.94
C GLU A 163 11.17 42.58 10.20
N PHE A 164 10.33 42.91 9.23
CA PHE A 164 9.63 41.94 8.39
C PHE A 164 10.13 42.08 6.96
N THR A 165 10.70 41.01 6.42
CA THR A 165 11.13 40.95 5.02
C THR A 165 10.35 39.85 4.32
N SER A 166 9.77 40.13 3.16
CA SER A 166 9.03 39.14 2.36
C SER A 166 9.70 38.88 1.02
N ASP A 167 9.66 37.64 0.55
CA ASP A 167 10.04 37.26 -0.82
C ASP A 167 8.84 36.62 -1.54
N PRO A 168 8.35 37.20 -2.67
CA PRO A 168 8.74 38.48 -3.28
C PRO A 168 8.40 39.70 -2.39
N PRO A 169 9.09 40.85 -2.53
CA PRO A 169 8.78 42.09 -1.81
C PRO A 169 7.41 42.63 -2.23
N ALA A 170 6.56 42.98 -1.27
CA ALA A 170 5.13 43.17 -1.55
C ALA A 170 4.46 44.28 -0.74
N SER A 171 3.51 44.96 -1.39
CA SER A 171 2.62 45.98 -0.81
C SER A 171 1.28 45.42 -0.31
N ASP A 172 1.04 44.12 -0.48
CA ASP A 172 -0.20 43.38 -0.18
C ASP A 172 -0.10 42.52 1.09
N LEU A 173 1.03 42.57 1.80
CA LEU A 173 1.29 41.84 3.04
C LEU A 173 1.05 42.75 4.25
N GLU A 174 0.10 42.38 5.10
CA GLU A 174 -0.10 43.05 6.40
C GLU A 174 0.44 42.15 7.52
N THR A 175 1.37 42.66 8.31
CA THR A 175 1.97 41.96 9.46
C THR A 175 1.83 42.79 10.72
N GLN A 176 1.45 42.16 11.82
CA GLN A 176 1.34 42.79 13.12
C GLN A 176 1.80 41.80 14.20
N LEU A 177 2.84 42.16 14.95
CA LEU A 177 3.24 41.40 16.14
C LEU A 177 2.49 41.94 17.36
N ILE A 178 1.81 41.06 18.08
CA ILE A 178 1.03 41.38 19.28
C ILE A 178 1.61 40.59 20.44
N ASP A 179 1.91 41.27 21.54
CA ASP A 179 2.20 40.62 22.81
C ASP A 179 0.87 40.26 23.48
N ALA A 180 0.56 38.95 23.57
CA ALA A 180 -0.69 38.46 24.13
C ALA A 180 -0.63 38.22 25.65
N GLY A 181 0.42 38.70 26.34
CA GLY A 181 0.57 38.55 27.78
C GLY A 181 0.99 37.14 28.18
N SER A 182 0.16 36.40 28.92
CA SER A 182 0.50 35.07 29.46
C SER A 182 0.78 34.02 28.40
N ASP A 183 0.21 34.19 27.21
CA ASP A 183 0.31 33.24 26.10
C ASP A 183 1.52 33.55 25.17
N GLY A 184 2.28 34.60 25.47
CA GLY A 184 3.46 35.05 24.73
C GLY A 184 3.14 35.84 23.46
N MET A 185 4.15 36.05 22.61
CA MET A 185 3.99 36.82 21.38
C MET A 185 3.15 36.06 20.33
N VAL A 186 2.34 36.80 19.58
CA VAL A 186 1.50 36.31 18.48
C VAL A 186 1.74 37.18 17.25
N LEU A 187 2.14 36.55 16.14
CA LEU A 187 2.30 37.19 14.85
C LEU A 187 1.00 37.10 14.06
N LYS A 188 0.36 38.23 13.78
CA LYS A 188 -0.81 38.31 12.91
C LYS A 188 -0.40 38.65 11.48
N VAL A 189 -0.86 37.87 10.52
CA VAL A 189 -0.51 38.06 9.11
C VAL A 189 -1.73 37.92 8.20
N ARG A 190 -1.82 38.81 7.20
CA ARG A 190 -2.72 38.69 6.07
C ARG A 190 -1.91 38.75 4.78
N ALA A 191 -2.09 37.74 3.94
CA ALA A 191 -1.46 37.62 2.63
C ALA A 191 -2.49 37.19 1.57
N GLU A 192 -2.52 37.85 0.41
CA GLU A 192 -3.39 37.48 -0.72
C GLU A 192 -2.81 36.36 -1.59
N ARG A 193 -1.50 36.11 -1.46
CA ARG A 193 -0.74 35.11 -2.22
C ARG A 193 0.24 34.42 -1.30
N ARG A 194 0.74 33.25 -1.70
CA ARG A 194 1.80 32.55 -0.96
C ARG A 194 3.05 33.43 -0.82
N ARG A 195 3.62 33.55 0.38
CA ARG A 195 4.79 34.37 0.69
C ARG A 195 5.73 33.67 1.67
N ASN A 196 7.04 33.93 1.53
CA ASN A 196 8.02 33.61 2.56
C ASN A 196 8.31 34.88 3.35
N LEU A 197 8.00 34.88 4.64
CA LEU A 197 8.18 35.98 5.58
C LEU A 197 9.33 35.66 6.53
N THR A 198 10.40 36.45 6.45
CA THR A 198 11.47 36.46 7.45
C THR A 198 11.15 37.51 8.50
N VAL A 199 11.05 37.06 9.75
CA VAL A 199 10.88 37.90 10.94
C VAL A 199 12.21 37.97 11.67
N ARG A 200 12.75 39.18 11.83
CA ARG A 200 13.92 39.45 12.67
C ARG A 200 13.51 40.30 13.85
N MET A 201 13.85 39.85 15.05
CA MET A 201 13.55 40.59 16.27
C MET A 201 14.73 40.55 17.23
N SER A 202 15.05 41.70 17.81
CA SER A 202 15.96 41.80 18.95
C SER A 202 15.12 41.87 20.21
N VAL A 203 15.39 40.96 21.14
CA VAL A 203 14.60 40.74 22.36
C VAL A 203 15.51 40.63 23.57
N ALA A 204 14.94 40.88 24.73
CA ALA A 204 15.56 40.66 26.00
C ALA A 204 14.80 39.58 26.76
N ALA A 205 15.52 38.69 27.42
CA ALA A 205 14.95 37.70 28.32
C ALA A 205 15.56 37.82 29.71
N GLN A 206 14.75 37.57 30.74
CA GLN A 206 15.21 37.63 32.11
C GLN A 206 15.97 36.35 32.47
N VAL A 207 17.17 36.49 33.05
CA VAL A 207 17.89 35.38 33.67
C VAL A 207 17.52 35.33 35.15
N LYS A 208 16.97 34.22 35.60
CA LYS A 208 16.65 33.96 37.00
C LYS A 208 17.93 33.55 37.72
N ASP A 209 18.34 34.29 38.74
CA ASP A 209 19.55 33.98 39.53
C ASP A 209 19.16 33.53 40.95
N ASN A 210 18.85 32.24 41.09
CA ASN A 210 18.47 31.61 42.35
C ASN A 210 19.43 30.43 42.65
N ALA A 211 20.68 30.75 42.99
CA ALA A 211 21.83 29.85 43.22
C ALA A 211 22.47 29.24 41.96
N THR A 212 21.71 29.07 40.88
CA THR A 212 22.21 28.89 39.51
C THR A 212 21.55 29.93 38.61
N ALA A 213 22.30 30.44 37.63
CA ALA A 213 21.74 31.34 36.64
C ALA A 213 20.94 30.51 35.62
N ALA A 214 19.68 30.86 35.40
CA ALA A 214 18.75 30.08 34.59
C ALA A 214 18.00 30.96 33.58
N LEU A 215 17.90 30.51 32.34
CA LEU A 215 17.16 31.16 31.27
C LEU A 215 16.07 30.22 30.74
N ASP A 216 14.82 30.64 30.85
CA ASP A 216 13.66 29.88 30.39
C ASP A 216 13.34 30.22 28.93
N PHE A 217 13.31 29.20 28.09
CA PHE A 217 12.88 29.26 26.71
C PHE A 217 11.45 28.71 26.61
N GLN A 218 10.52 29.54 26.16
CA GLN A 218 9.17 29.11 25.76
C GLN A 218 9.03 29.45 24.29
N LEU A 219 9.26 28.46 23.43
CA LEU A 219 9.33 28.62 21.99
C LEU A 219 8.18 27.84 21.33
N PRO A 220 7.88 28.10 20.05
CA PRO A 220 7.00 27.21 19.29
C PRO A 220 7.63 25.81 19.19
N ASN A 221 6.82 24.79 18.92
CA ASN A 221 7.31 23.41 18.75
C ASN A 221 7.96 23.25 17.36
N LEU A 222 9.15 23.82 17.17
CA LEU A 222 9.91 23.79 15.93
C LEU A 222 11.43 23.65 16.21
N PRO A 223 12.21 23.07 15.28
CA PRO A 223 13.66 22.94 15.42
C PRO A 223 14.31 24.30 15.71
N THR A 224 15.04 24.39 16.81
CA THR A 224 15.66 25.63 17.29
C THR A 224 17.13 25.42 17.56
N ASN A 225 17.96 26.32 17.02
CA ASN A 225 19.37 26.44 17.40
C ASN A 225 19.54 27.70 18.24
N VAL A 226 20.09 27.53 19.45
CA VAL A 226 20.41 28.63 20.35
C VAL A 226 21.92 28.72 20.53
N HIS A 227 22.48 29.89 20.26
CA HIS A 227 23.87 30.22 20.51
C HIS A 227 23.93 31.35 21.53
N LEU A 228 24.49 31.06 22.71
CA LEU A 228 24.50 32.00 23.84
C LEU A 228 25.92 32.20 24.37
N GLU A 229 26.43 33.41 24.28
CA GLU A 229 27.72 33.80 24.86
C GLU A 229 27.52 34.46 26.23
N THR A 230 28.30 34.06 27.23
CA THR A 230 28.23 34.63 28.58
C THR A 230 29.51 35.40 28.92
N ASP A 231 29.41 36.42 29.77
CA ASP A 231 30.58 37.17 30.25
C ASP A 231 31.50 36.39 31.20
N ALA A 232 31.00 35.32 31.84
CA ALA A 232 31.77 34.52 32.79
C ALA A 232 32.51 33.34 32.11
N ALA A 233 33.76 33.15 32.51
CA ALA A 233 34.58 32.02 32.12
C ALA A 233 34.30 30.80 33.02
N ASP A 234 34.59 29.59 32.51
CA ASP A 234 34.53 28.34 33.26
C ASP A 234 33.15 28.02 33.88
N LEU A 235 32.09 28.37 33.16
CA LEU A 235 30.73 27.98 33.51
C LEU A 235 30.43 26.56 33.02
N ILE A 236 29.65 25.82 33.80
CA ILE A 236 29.09 24.52 33.42
C ILE A 236 27.59 24.70 33.25
N GLY A 237 27.08 24.35 32.08
CA GLY A 237 25.66 24.41 31.75
C GLY A 237 24.96 23.05 31.86
N GLU A 238 23.66 23.09 32.15
CA GLU A 238 22.73 21.97 32.20
C GLU A 238 21.40 22.39 31.55
N ILE A 239 20.70 21.46 30.89
CA ILE A 239 19.36 21.71 30.34
C ILE A 239 18.32 20.92 31.14
N ILE A 240 17.25 21.60 31.52
CA ILE A 240 16.04 20.99 32.08
C ILE A 240 14.95 21.11 31.00
N GLY A 241 14.65 20.00 30.33
CA GLY A 241 13.78 19.97 29.13
C GLY A 241 13.10 18.63 28.92
N SER A 242 12.49 18.46 27.75
CA SER A 242 11.63 17.29 27.43
C SER A 242 12.42 16.06 26.96
N GLY A 243 13.75 16.16 26.85
CA GLY A 243 14.65 15.06 26.50
C GLY A 243 15.34 15.12 25.11
N PRO A 244 14.85 15.85 24.08
CA PRO A 244 15.53 15.92 22.78
C PRO A 244 16.62 17.01 22.71
N GLU A 245 16.86 17.78 23.77
CA GLU A 245 17.79 18.91 23.76
C GLU A 245 19.25 18.46 23.92
N VAL A 246 20.14 19.02 23.10
CA VAL A 246 21.59 18.73 23.14
C VAL A 246 22.35 20.00 23.46
N LEU A 247 23.03 20.03 24.61
CA LEU A 247 23.93 21.12 25.03
C LEU A 247 25.38 20.84 24.64
N ARG A 248 26.04 21.82 24.03
CA ARG A 248 27.50 21.87 23.90
C ARG A 248 28.03 23.13 24.55
N THR A 249 28.97 22.95 25.47
CA THR A 249 29.67 24.08 26.11
C THR A 249 31.05 24.22 25.47
N ARG A 250 31.38 25.41 24.99
CA ARG A 250 32.68 25.75 24.40
C ARG A 250 33.27 26.98 25.09
N LYS A 251 34.58 27.14 25.03
CA LYS A 251 35.25 28.38 25.43
C LYS A 251 35.47 29.25 24.20
N SER A 252 35.07 30.52 24.28
CA SER A 252 35.38 31.53 23.28
C SER A 252 36.88 31.84 23.25
N LYS A 253 37.36 32.47 22.18
CA LYS A 253 38.77 32.90 22.04
C LYS A 253 39.20 33.86 23.15
N ASP A 254 38.25 34.60 23.72
CA ASP A 254 38.47 35.57 24.79
C ASP A 254 38.26 34.97 26.20
N GLY A 255 38.14 33.65 26.32
CA GLY A 255 38.02 32.93 27.60
C GLY A 255 36.60 32.83 28.17
N ARG A 256 35.62 33.50 27.56
CA ARG A 256 34.19 33.42 27.86
C ARG A 256 33.59 32.04 27.59
N THR A 257 32.46 31.72 28.24
CA THR A 257 31.73 30.47 27.99
C THR A 257 30.65 30.68 26.91
N ILE A 258 30.57 29.75 25.97
CA ILE A 258 29.56 29.69 24.91
C ILE A 258 28.72 28.43 25.11
N PHE A 259 27.40 28.58 25.09
CA PHE A 259 26.44 27.49 25.08
C PHE A 259 25.78 27.38 23.70
N ASP A 260 25.97 26.24 23.03
CA ASP A 260 25.22 25.88 21.83
C ASP A 260 24.16 24.84 22.23
N VAL A 261 22.89 25.16 22.02
CA VAL A 261 21.75 24.27 22.29
C VAL A 261 21.03 23.97 21.00
N VAL A 262 20.86 22.68 20.71
CA VAL A 262 19.97 22.20 19.63
C VAL A 262 18.73 21.60 20.29
N SER A 263 17.54 22.11 19.97
CA SER A 263 16.26 21.70 20.57
C SER A 263 15.16 21.53 19.51
N GLY A 264 14.15 20.72 19.81
CA GLY A 264 12.92 20.63 19.02
C GLY A 264 11.91 21.77 19.28
N GLY A 265 12.30 22.79 20.07
CA GLY A 265 11.43 23.89 20.47
C GLY A 265 10.67 23.59 21.75
N GLY A 266 9.51 24.23 21.94
CA GLY A 266 8.70 24.06 23.15
C GLY A 266 9.30 24.74 24.38
N SER A 267 9.09 24.15 25.57
CA SER A 267 9.55 24.72 26.84
C SER A 267 10.75 23.98 27.41
N PHE A 268 11.86 24.70 27.60
CA PHE A 268 13.06 24.17 28.28
C PHE A 268 13.81 25.31 29.01
N THR A 269 14.62 24.94 30.01
CA THR A 269 15.43 25.87 30.79
C THR A 269 16.91 25.53 30.65
N LEU A 270 17.72 26.52 30.28
CA LEU A 270 19.17 26.43 30.33
C LEU A 270 19.67 26.98 31.66
N GLN A 271 20.38 26.18 32.45
CA GLN A 271 20.97 26.58 33.73
C GLN A 271 22.49 26.54 33.68
N TRP A 272 23.19 27.45 34.36
CA TRP A 272 24.65 27.41 34.48
C TRP A 272 25.19 27.91 35.82
N ARG A 273 26.38 27.43 36.18
CA ARG A 273 27.10 27.80 37.42
C ARG A 273 28.62 27.83 37.26
N SER A 274 29.30 28.57 38.14
CA SER A 274 30.77 28.64 38.20
C SER A 274 31.38 27.32 38.67
N ALA A 275 32.39 26.82 37.97
CA ALA A 275 33.15 25.64 38.38
C ALA A 275 34.06 25.95 39.58
N GLN A 276 33.53 25.93 40.81
CA GLN A 276 34.34 26.06 42.02
C GLN A 276 35.30 24.87 42.18
N ARG A 277 36.59 25.19 42.33
CA ARG A 277 37.70 24.24 42.49
C ARG A 277 38.11 24.22 43.97
N GLY A 278 37.58 23.27 44.76
CA GLY A 278 38.09 23.02 46.11
C GLY A 278 37.16 22.23 47.03
N VAL A 279 37.72 21.19 47.65
CA VAL A 279 37.26 20.35 48.78
C VAL A 279 36.55 19.04 48.42
N GLU A 280 37.22 17.95 48.81
CA GLU A 280 36.89 16.52 48.78
C GLU A 280 36.63 15.85 47.41
N SER A 281 37.59 15.03 46.98
CA SER A 281 37.42 14.10 45.87
C SER A 281 36.45 12.99 46.27
N THR A 282 35.16 13.25 46.18
CA THR A 282 34.13 12.22 46.29
C THR A 282 34.38 11.19 45.18
N PRO A 283 34.47 9.88 45.48
CA PRO A 283 34.54 8.86 44.45
C PRO A 283 33.31 9.00 43.54
N LEU A 284 33.51 8.92 42.22
CA LEU A 284 32.40 8.97 41.28
C LEU A 284 31.80 7.58 41.21
N LEU A 285 30.79 7.33 42.04
CA LEU A 285 30.21 6.00 42.19
C LEU A 285 29.12 5.74 41.14
N GLU A 286 29.02 4.51 40.70
CA GLU A 286 27.90 3.98 39.95
C GLU A 286 27.35 2.77 40.70
N ALA A 287 26.03 2.68 40.81
CA ALA A 287 25.36 1.58 41.47
C ALA A 287 24.42 0.83 40.50
N ASP A 288 24.37 -0.49 40.64
CA ASP A 288 23.41 -1.37 39.96
C ASP A 288 22.74 -2.24 41.03
N SER A 289 21.41 -2.39 40.98
CA SER A 289 20.65 -3.13 42.01
C SER A 289 19.70 -4.15 41.42
N VAL A 290 19.72 -5.37 41.96
CA VAL A 290 18.70 -6.39 41.71
C VAL A 290 17.92 -6.60 43.01
N VAL A 291 16.61 -6.43 42.96
CA VAL A 291 15.75 -6.41 44.14
C VAL A 291 14.64 -7.44 43.98
N ASP A 292 14.66 -8.49 44.78
CA ASP A 292 13.62 -9.52 44.82
C ASP A 292 12.71 -9.30 46.04
N VAL A 293 11.45 -8.93 45.79
CA VAL A 293 10.43 -8.65 46.81
C VAL A 293 9.45 -9.81 46.91
N ASN A 294 9.22 -10.31 48.13
CA ASN A 294 8.19 -11.30 48.42
C ASN A 294 7.05 -10.66 49.23
N TRP A 295 5.83 -10.68 48.69
CA TRP A 295 4.64 -10.10 49.32
C TRP A 295 3.41 -11.02 49.17
N GLY A 296 3.17 -11.86 50.19
CA GLY A 296 2.16 -12.92 50.15
C GLY A 296 0.72 -12.40 50.16
N ALA A 297 0.39 -11.51 51.10
CA ALA A 297 -0.92 -10.93 51.28
C ALA A 297 -0.87 -9.44 51.68
N PRO A 298 -1.96 -8.66 51.50
CA PRO A 298 -1.98 -7.22 51.78
C PRO A 298 -1.55 -6.85 53.22
N GLN A 299 -1.83 -7.71 54.19
CA GLN A 299 -1.48 -7.54 55.61
C GLN A 299 -0.04 -7.94 55.97
N ASP A 300 0.68 -8.59 55.06
CA ASP A 300 2.06 -9.03 55.32
C ASP A 300 3.03 -7.87 55.08
N GLN A 301 4.13 -7.85 55.83
CA GLN A 301 5.25 -6.93 55.58
C GLN A 301 6.13 -7.51 54.46
N PRO A 302 6.33 -6.81 53.33
CA PRO A 302 7.14 -7.31 52.23
C PRO A 302 8.61 -7.46 52.64
N ILE A 303 9.23 -8.56 52.22
CA ILE A 303 10.66 -8.81 52.41
C ILE A 303 11.36 -8.61 51.07
N ALA A 304 12.38 -7.75 51.03
CA ALA A 304 13.17 -7.45 49.85
C ALA A 304 14.60 -7.97 50.01
N SER A 305 15.01 -8.93 49.19
CA SER A 305 16.39 -9.38 49.05
C SER A 305 17.08 -8.51 48.00
N ILE A 306 18.17 -7.83 48.37
CA ILE A 306 18.86 -6.87 47.51
C ILE A 306 20.28 -7.36 47.21
N GLN A 307 20.62 -7.38 45.92
CA GLN A 307 21.99 -7.47 45.43
C GLN A 307 22.41 -6.10 44.89
N LEU A 308 23.43 -5.49 45.49
CA LEU A 308 23.92 -4.15 45.17
C LEU A 308 25.36 -4.22 44.66
N THR A 309 25.57 -3.80 43.42
CA THR A 309 26.88 -3.63 42.79
C THR A 309 27.26 -2.15 42.81
N VAL A 310 28.40 -1.78 43.43
CA VAL A 310 28.92 -0.42 43.45
C VAL A 310 30.28 -0.36 42.73
N ARG A 311 30.46 0.60 41.82
CA ARG A 311 31.67 0.77 41.01
C ARG A 311 32.22 2.19 41.11
N ASN A 312 33.54 2.34 41.16
CA ASN A 312 34.20 3.65 41.06
C ASN A 312 34.61 3.93 39.60
N LEU A 313 34.07 5.00 39.01
CA LEU A 313 34.26 5.37 37.60
C LEU A 313 35.56 6.14 37.29
N ARG A 314 36.37 6.50 38.29
CA ARG A 314 37.68 7.12 38.04
C ARG A 314 38.76 6.06 37.80
N GLU A 315 39.03 5.75 36.53
CA GLU A 315 40.02 4.75 36.07
C GLU A 315 41.47 4.95 36.57
N LEU A 316 41.80 6.09 37.21
CA LEU A 316 43.19 6.42 37.61
C LEU A 316 43.44 6.54 39.12
N ARG A 317 42.44 6.55 40.02
CA ARG A 317 42.66 6.67 41.48
C ARG A 317 41.53 6.09 42.35
N GLY A 318 41.83 4.99 43.06
CA GLY A 318 41.21 4.64 44.35
C GLY A 318 40.22 3.47 44.35
N ALA A 319 40.49 2.48 45.21
CA ALA A 319 39.50 1.48 45.61
C ALA A 319 38.40 2.11 46.50
N ILE A 320 37.23 1.48 46.59
CA ILE A 320 36.12 1.93 47.43
C ILE A 320 36.46 1.59 48.89
N ASP A 321 36.54 2.61 49.74
CA ASP A 321 36.84 2.49 51.18
C ASP A 321 35.57 2.57 52.04
N SER A 322 34.65 3.49 51.72
CA SER A 322 33.33 3.60 52.32
C SER A 322 32.35 4.34 51.42
N PHE A 323 31.05 4.15 51.65
CA PHE A 323 29.99 4.95 51.03
C PHE A 323 28.76 4.97 51.94
N VAL A 324 27.87 5.93 51.71
CA VAL A 324 26.61 6.06 52.46
C VAL A 324 25.48 5.42 51.67
N LEU A 325 24.76 4.52 52.32
CA LEU A 325 23.57 3.86 51.80
C LEU A 325 22.34 4.40 52.55
N GLU A 326 21.37 4.90 51.81
CA GLU A 326 20.08 5.34 52.34
C GLU A 326 19.04 4.24 52.12
N LEU A 327 18.41 3.81 53.19
CA LEU A 327 17.38 2.77 53.20
C LEU A 327 15.99 3.40 52.99
N PRO A 328 15.03 2.65 52.43
CA PRO A 328 13.62 3.06 52.37
C PRO A 328 13.09 3.49 53.74
N GLN A 329 12.23 4.52 53.77
CA GLN A 329 11.69 5.01 55.04
C GLN A 329 10.93 3.91 55.78
N GLY A 330 11.19 3.77 57.09
CA GLY A 330 10.55 2.75 57.93
C GLY A 330 11.03 1.32 57.69
N SER A 331 11.98 1.09 56.77
CA SER A 331 12.53 -0.25 56.55
C SER A 331 13.47 -0.68 57.68
N VAL A 332 13.52 -1.98 57.93
CA VAL A 332 14.41 -2.59 58.92
C VAL A 332 15.37 -3.54 58.20
N LEU A 333 16.66 -3.37 58.47
CA LEU A 333 17.70 -4.26 57.97
C LEU A 333 17.65 -5.59 58.74
N LEU A 334 17.38 -6.69 58.04
CA LEU A 334 17.24 -8.02 58.65
C LEU A 334 18.59 -8.68 58.90
N ASP A 335 19.55 -8.48 57.99
CA ASP A 335 20.90 -9.05 58.03
C ASP A 335 21.98 -7.99 57.77
N THR A 336 23.18 -8.19 58.32
CA THR A 336 24.33 -7.33 58.01
C THR A 336 24.77 -7.56 56.56
N PRO A 337 25.03 -6.52 55.74
CA PRO A 337 25.42 -6.71 54.35
C PRO A 337 26.72 -7.50 54.22
N ILE A 338 26.70 -8.48 53.32
CA ILE A 338 27.85 -9.35 53.04
C ILE A 338 28.41 -9.05 51.65
N LEU A 339 29.73 -9.14 51.51
CA LEU A 339 30.42 -9.02 50.23
C LEU A 339 30.38 -10.35 49.49
N GLU A 340 29.90 -10.37 48.24
CA GLU A 340 29.75 -11.63 47.48
C GLU A 340 31.09 -12.26 47.10
N SER A 341 32.14 -11.44 46.95
CA SER A 341 33.49 -11.92 46.57
C SER A 341 34.20 -12.69 47.69
N SER A 342 33.90 -12.41 48.96
CA SER A 342 34.60 -12.95 50.13
C SER A 342 33.69 -13.64 51.15
N GLY A 343 32.38 -13.39 51.10
CA GLY A 343 31.41 -13.82 52.10
C GLY A 343 31.55 -13.12 53.46
N ARG A 344 32.36 -12.06 53.58
CA ARG A 344 32.55 -11.33 54.85
C ARG A 344 31.53 -10.20 55.00
N ALA A 345 31.12 -9.97 56.25
CA ALA A 345 30.23 -8.86 56.59
C ALA A 345 30.98 -7.52 56.56
N VAL A 346 30.33 -6.47 56.06
CA VAL A 346 30.82 -5.09 56.13
C VAL A 346 30.47 -4.45 57.47
N THR A 347 31.24 -3.44 57.88
CA THR A 347 30.89 -2.67 59.07
C THR A 347 29.88 -1.60 58.69
N VAL A 348 28.72 -1.61 59.33
CA VAL A 348 27.64 -0.65 59.10
C VAL A 348 27.47 0.24 60.32
N VAL A 349 27.54 1.56 60.14
CA VAL A 349 27.35 2.54 61.21
C VAL A 349 26.24 3.51 60.81
N PRO A 350 25.18 3.70 61.63
CA PRO A 350 24.16 4.68 61.33
C PRO A 350 24.73 6.10 61.33
N VAL A 351 24.21 6.96 60.45
CA VAL A 351 24.61 8.37 60.39
C VAL A 351 23.87 9.16 61.47
N ASP A 352 24.61 9.89 62.31
CA ASP A 352 24.04 10.72 63.38
C ASP A 352 23.02 11.72 62.80
N GLY A 353 21.80 11.70 63.34
CA GLY A 353 20.70 12.57 62.92
C GLY A 353 19.95 12.13 61.65
N GLN A 354 20.35 11.04 60.99
CA GLN A 354 19.66 10.49 59.82
C GLN A 354 19.39 8.98 59.99
N PRO A 355 18.22 8.58 60.54
CA PRO A 355 17.96 7.20 60.94
C PRO A 355 17.89 6.20 59.76
N ASN A 356 17.65 6.68 58.54
CA ASN A 356 17.58 5.84 57.35
C ASN A 356 18.91 5.79 56.57
N GLN A 357 19.98 6.45 57.04
CA GLN A 357 21.27 6.44 56.37
C GLN A 357 22.29 5.66 57.17
N ILE A 358 23.02 4.79 56.47
CA ILE A 358 24.07 3.97 57.05
C ILE A 358 25.37 4.15 56.27
N VAL A 359 26.47 4.32 56.98
CA VAL A 359 27.82 4.31 56.41
C VAL A 359 28.28 2.87 56.32
N VAL A 360 28.55 2.41 55.10
CA VAL A 360 29.12 1.10 54.84
C VAL A 360 30.63 1.26 54.72
N SER A 361 31.38 0.71 55.67
CA SER A 361 32.85 0.71 55.66
C SER A 361 33.39 -0.63 55.17
N VAL A 362 34.21 -0.58 54.11
CA VAL A 362 34.82 -1.76 53.47
C VAL A 362 36.15 -2.10 54.16
N PRO A 363 36.37 -3.36 54.60
CA PRO A 363 37.64 -3.79 55.19
C PRO A 363 38.82 -3.55 54.25
N ASP A 364 39.98 -3.16 54.81
CA ASP A 364 41.18 -2.80 54.03
C ASP A 364 41.59 -3.85 52.98
N GLN A 365 41.40 -5.13 53.29
CA GLN A 365 41.76 -6.27 52.43
C GLN A 365 40.83 -6.47 51.23
N GLU A 366 39.66 -5.81 51.21
CA GLU A 366 38.59 -6.01 50.23
C GLU A 366 38.21 -4.71 49.52
N ARG A 367 39.06 -3.69 49.64
CA ARG A 367 38.92 -2.44 48.89
C ARG A 367 39.27 -2.70 47.43
N PHE A 368 38.24 -2.87 46.61
CA PHE A 368 38.34 -2.97 45.16
C PHE A 368 37.64 -1.80 44.47
N GLN A 369 37.83 -1.68 43.15
CA GLN A 369 37.13 -0.67 42.33
C GLN A 369 35.65 -1.03 42.10
N ARG A 370 35.29 -2.30 42.32
CA ARG A 370 33.93 -2.84 42.22
C ARG A 370 33.64 -3.65 43.47
N LEU A 371 32.47 -3.43 44.05
CA LEU A 371 31.98 -4.10 45.25
C LEU A 371 30.59 -4.68 44.96
N ASP A 372 30.43 -5.98 45.13
CA ASP A 372 29.15 -6.66 44.98
C ASP A 372 28.70 -7.12 46.38
N MET A 373 27.50 -6.73 46.80
CA MET A 373 27.00 -6.96 48.15
C MET A 373 25.58 -7.51 48.14
N ARG A 374 25.22 -8.27 49.19
CA ARG A 374 23.88 -8.81 49.38
C ARG A 374 23.36 -8.57 50.79
N PHE A 375 22.09 -8.21 50.94
CA PHE A 375 21.40 -8.02 52.22
C PHE A 375 19.87 -8.10 52.06
N GLU A 376 19.15 -8.25 53.18
CA GLU A 376 17.69 -8.32 53.20
C GLU A 376 17.09 -7.17 54.00
N LEU A 377 16.00 -6.60 53.48
CA LEU A 377 15.23 -5.53 54.10
C LEU A 377 13.78 -5.96 54.31
N GLN A 378 13.24 -5.66 55.48
CA GLN A 378 11.80 -5.65 55.69
C GLN A 378 11.26 -4.26 55.37
N LEU A 379 10.33 -4.17 54.41
CA LEU A 379 9.68 -2.93 54.01
C LEU A 379 8.46 -2.64 54.89
N ALA A 380 8.31 -1.40 55.33
CA ALA A 380 7.13 -0.98 56.10
C ALA A 380 5.89 -0.98 55.21
N ASN A 381 4.88 -1.78 55.59
CA ASN A 381 3.57 -1.82 54.94
C ASN A 381 2.47 -1.57 55.98
N ASP A 382 1.70 -0.50 55.77
CA ASP A 382 0.57 -0.08 56.59
C ASP A 382 -0.77 -0.45 55.90
N ASP A 383 -0.96 -1.75 55.59
CA ASP A 383 -2.15 -2.28 54.89
C ASP A 383 -2.45 -1.59 53.54
N ALA A 384 -1.49 -1.66 52.62
CA ALA A 384 -1.59 -0.98 51.34
C ALA A 384 -2.83 -1.35 50.52
N SER A 385 -3.53 -0.32 50.02
CA SER A 385 -4.77 -0.43 49.26
C SER A 385 -4.79 0.53 48.06
N ALA A 386 -5.86 0.50 47.25
CA ALA A 386 -6.01 1.41 46.12
C ALA A 386 -6.03 2.90 46.53
N GLY A 387 -6.50 3.22 47.74
CA GLY A 387 -6.56 4.58 48.28
C GLY A 387 -5.26 5.01 48.97
N ALA A 388 -4.53 4.07 49.57
CA ALA A 388 -3.26 4.28 50.26
C ALA A 388 -2.25 3.21 49.79
N PRO A 389 -1.63 3.39 48.60
CA PRO A 389 -0.70 2.40 48.06
C PRO A 389 0.65 2.41 48.80
N LEU A 390 1.32 1.26 48.84
CA LEU A 390 2.69 1.13 49.32
C LEU A 390 3.63 1.85 48.34
N GLY A 391 4.35 2.87 48.81
CA GLY A 391 5.36 3.55 48.00
C GLY A 391 6.67 2.76 47.98
N LEU A 392 6.79 1.79 47.07
CA LEU A 392 8.00 0.97 46.96
C LEU A 392 9.18 1.83 46.48
N THR A 393 10.26 1.82 47.26
CA THR A 393 11.55 2.43 46.92
C THR A 393 12.69 1.41 47.12
N VAL A 394 13.84 1.67 46.50
CA VAL A 394 15.05 0.83 46.62
C VAL A 394 16.13 1.54 47.44
N PRO A 395 17.07 0.81 48.07
CA PRO A 395 18.17 1.43 48.80
C PRO A 395 19.04 2.29 47.87
N ARG A 396 19.35 3.52 48.27
CA ARG A 396 20.05 4.50 47.46
C ARG A 396 21.50 4.69 47.89
N VAL A 397 22.45 4.58 46.97
CA VAL A 397 23.86 4.93 47.25
C VAL A 397 24.03 6.44 47.11
N ILE A 398 24.22 7.14 48.23
CA ILE A 398 24.37 8.59 48.26
C ILE A 398 25.69 8.98 47.58
N GLY A 399 25.62 9.91 46.63
CA GLY A 399 26.77 10.37 45.84
C GLY A 399 27.07 9.53 44.59
N ALA A 400 26.26 8.51 44.28
CA ALA A 400 26.36 7.82 43.00
C ALA A 400 25.86 8.70 41.84
N LEU A 401 26.62 8.73 40.75
CA LEU A 401 26.28 9.43 39.50
C LEU A 401 25.03 8.83 38.83
N ARG A 402 24.91 7.50 38.92
CA ARG A 402 23.76 6.75 38.41
C ARG A 402 23.49 5.54 39.29
N GLN A 403 22.21 5.22 39.45
CA GLN A 403 21.74 3.98 40.05
C GLN A 403 20.59 3.43 39.22
N GLN A 404 20.75 2.23 38.69
CA GLN A 404 19.77 1.54 37.85
C GLN A 404 19.59 0.11 38.34
N GLY A 405 18.55 -0.58 37.89
CA GLY A 405 18.33 -1.94 38.36
C GLY A 405 17.02 -2.58 37.95
N GLU A 406 16.82 -3.80 38.43
CA GLU A 406 15.62 -4.60 38.23
C GLU A 406 14.95 -4.90 39.58
N ILE A 407 13.62 -4.94 39.58
CA ILE A 407 12.78 -5.29 40.72
C ILE A 407 11.89 -6.44 40.30
N GLU A 408 11.97 -7.55 41.00
CA GLU A 408 11.08 -8.70 40.85
C GLU A 408 10.16 -8.76 42.08
N ILE A 409 8.85 -8.83 41.87
CA ILE A 409 7.86 -8.89 42.95
C ILE A 409 7.07 -10.18 42.82
N ARG A 410 7.11 -11.01 43.87
CA ARG A 410 6.36 -12.25 43.97
C ARG A 410 5.16 -12.08 44.91
N THR A 411 4.00 -12.55 44.46
CA THR A 411 2.72 -12.45 45.19
C THR A 411 2.03 -13.81 45.32
N GLY A 412 1.11 -13.95 46.29
CA GLY A 412 0.28 -15.15 46.44
C GLY A 412 -0.67 -15.39 45.25
N ALA A 413 -1.11 -16.63 45.04
CA ALA A 413 -1.94 -17.02 43.89
C ALA A 413 -3.27 -16.24 43.77
N ASP A 414 -3.88 -15.91 44.91
CA ASP A 414 -5.21 -15.27 44.99
C ASP A 414 -5.18 -13.74 44.85
N TYR A 415 -3.97 -13.16 44.86
CA TYR A 415 -3.77 -11.71 44.80
C TYR A 415 -3.09 -11.31 43.50
N ARG A 416 -3.51 -10.17 42.95
CA ARG A 416 -2.86 -9.50 41.82
C ARG A 416 -2.18 -8.25 42.31
N LEU A 417 -0.92 -8.07 41.90
CA LEU A 417 -0.23 -6.79 42.06
C LEU A 417 -0.88 -5.75 41.15
N ARG A 418 -1.20 -4.60 41.72
CA ARG A 418 -1.63 -3.39 41.04
C ARG A 418 -0.63 -2.29 41.37
N TRP A 419 -0.38 -1.41 40.41
CA TRP A 419 0.54 -0.31 40.58
C TRP A 419 0.05 0.93 39.84
N ARG A 420 0.59 2.10 40.21
CA ARG A 420 0.47 3.33 39.42
C ARG A 420 1.80 3.55 38.70
N GLU A 421 1.74 3.99 37.45
CA GLU A 421 2.95 4.31 36.69
C GLU A 421 3.72 5.43 37.40
N GLY A 422 5.01 5.20 37.59
CA GLY A 422 5.94 6.14 38.19
C GLY A 422 6.99 6.57 37.16
N PRO A 423 7.48 7.82 37.21
CA PRO A 423 8.60 8.22 36.39
C PRO A 423 9.82 7.34 36.70
N TRP A 424 10.62 7.03 35.68
CA TRP A 424 11.86 6.25 35.78
C TRP A 424 11.72 4.77 36.14
N VAL A 425 10.50 4.24 36.26
CA VAL A 425 10.24 2.80 36.49
C VAL A 425 9.32 2.28 35.39
N ARG A 426 9.66 1.13 34.79
CA ARG A 426 8.89 0.50 33.72
C ARG A 426 8.62 -0.96 34.04
N SER A 427 7.38 -1.41 33.91
CA SER A 427 7.03 -2.83 33.99
C SER A 427 7.31 -3.54 32.66
N TYR A 428 7.75 -4.80 32.69
CA TYR A 428 7.85 -5.64 31.51
C TYR A 428 7.34 -7.06 31.79
N LEU A 429 6.98 -7.79 30.73
CA LEU A 429 6.42 -9.14 30.83
C LEU A 429 7.47 -10.13 31.34
N ALA A 430 7.21 -10.71 32.51
CA ALA A 430 8.06 -11.74 33.08
C ALA A 430 7.98 -13.03 32.26
N LYS A 431 9.14 -13.64 31.95
CA LYS A 431 9.19 -15.01 31.43
C LYS A 431 8.97 -15.98 32.59
N PRO A 432 7.99 -16.91 32.53
CA PRO A 432 7.83 -17.92 33.56
C PRO A 432 9.10 -18.77 33.65
N ARG A 433 9.79 -18.79 34.81
CA ARG A 433 10.86 -19.76 35.07
C ARG A 433 10.22 -21.11 35.39
N GLU A 434 10.61 -22.17 34.68
CA GLU A 434 10.19 -23.54 34.98
C GLU A 434 10.57 -23.90 36.42
N GLY A 435 9.58 -24.20 37.26
CA GLY A 435 9.79 -24.81 38.58
C GLY A 435 9.34 -24.04 39.83
N SER A 436 8.66 -22.88 39.75
CA SER A 436 8.15 -22.20 40.96
C SER A 436 6.65 -22.42 41.17
N ASN A 437 6.29 -23.15 42.23
CA ASN A 437 4.92 -23.40 42.65
C ASN A 437 4.31 -22.18 43.38
N SER A 438 3.05 -21.91 43.04
CA SER A 438 2.01 -21.15 43.77
C SER A 438 2.05 -19.61 43.89
N GLY A 439 2.85 -18.87 43.12
CA GLY A 439 2.85 -17.40 43.17
C GLY A 439 2.83 -16.73 41.78
N ARG A 440 2.38 -15.46 41.72
CA ARG A 440 2.46 -14.62 40.51
C ARG A 440 3.71 -13.74 40.56
N LEU A 441 4.33 -13.52 39.40
CA LEU A 441 5.59 -12.79 39.25
C LEU A 441 5.41 -11.51 38.44
N TYR A 442 5.96 -10.40 38.94
CA TYR A 442 5.94 -9.10 38.28
C TYR A 442 7.36 -8.54 38.21
N GLN A 443 7.75 -7.99 37.06
CA GLN A 443 9.11 -7.48 36.86
C GLN A 443 9.07 -6.01 36.43
N PHE A 444 9.95 -5.22 37.04
CA PHE A 444 10.13 -3.80 36.79
C PHE A 444 11.60 -3.49 36.58
N ARG A 445 11.89 -2.48 35.75
CA ARG A 445 13.23 -1.91 35.59
C ARG A 445 13.20 -0.44 35.94
N PHE A 446 14.19 0.04 36.68
CA PHE A 446 14.33 1.45 37.00
C PHE A 446 15.64 2.01 36.49
N ASP A 447 15.58 3.25 36.01
CA ASP A 447 16.73 3.95 35.39
C ASP A 447 17.42 4.93 36.37
N ARG A 448 16.77 5.24 37.50
CA ARG A 448 17.29 6.12 38.58
C ARG A 448 16.94 5.54 39.94
N GLY A 449 17.81 5.70 40.94
CA GLY A 449 17.57 5.25 42.33
C GLY A 449 16.61 6.15 43.13
N GLU A 450 16.18 7.29 42.57
CA GLU A 450 15.21 8.20 43.17
C GLU A 450 13.86 8.08 42.45
N PHE A 451 13.00 7.22 42.97
CA PHE A 451 11.62 7.03 42.51
C PHE A 451 10.75 6.54 43.66
N VAL A 452 9.44 6.61 43.46
CA VAL A 452 8.45 5.93 44.29
C VAL A 452 7.52 5.18 43.36
N LEU A 453 7.42 3.86 43.51
CA LEU A 453 6.48 3.02 42.77
C LEU A 453 5.28 2.67 43.67
N PRO A 454 4.11 3.30 43.48
CA PRO A 454 2.93 3.02 44.30
C PRO A 454 2.34 1.67 43.91
N ILE A 455 2.34 0.70 44.83
CA ILE A 455 1.84 -0.68 44.62
C ILE A 455 0.80 -1.10 45.68
N TRP A 456 -0.13 -1.99 45.32
CA TRP A 456 -1.07 -2.63 46.24
C TRP A 456 -1.53 -4.00 45.71
N LEU A 457 -2.05 -4.85 46.58
CA LEU A 457 -2.59 -6.16 46.22
C LEU A 457 -4.12 -6.13 46.12
N ALA A 458 -4.70 -6.78 45.11
CA ALA A 458 -6.14 -6.89 44.90
C ALA A 458 -6.56 -8.35 44.68
N THR A 459 -7.70 -8.77 45.24
CA THR A 459 -8.24 -10.14 45.11
C THR A 459 -8.82 -10.42 43.71
N ASP A 460 -8.63 -11.65 43.20
CA ASP A 460 -9.20 -12.10 41.93
C ASP A 460 -10.69 -12.49 42.08
N LYS A 461 -11.64 -11.57 41.84
CA LYS A 461 -13.08 -11.92 41.76
C LYS A 461 -13.37 -12.54 40.38
N ARG A 462 -13.84 -13.78 40.32
CA ARG A 462 -14.25 -14.45 39.07
C ARG A 462 -15.55 -13.80 38.54
N GLN A 463 -15.48 -13.15 37.39
CA GLN A 463 -16.63 -12.50 36.75
C GLN A 463 -17.03 -13.23 35.46
N LEU A 464 -18.33 -13.44 35.26
CA LEU A 464 -18.89 -13.90 33.99
C LEU A 464 -18.93 -12.72 33.02
N ARG A 465 -18.32 -12.88 31.85
CA ARG A 465 -18.34 -11.86 30.80
C ARG A 465 -19.39 -12.22 29.75
N LEU A 466 -20.30 -11.29 29.49
CA LEU A 466 -21.37 -11.42 28.52
C LEU A 466 -21.06 -10.61 27.27
N THR A 467 -21.23 -11.16 26.08
CA THR A 467 -21.20 -10.41 24.81
C THR A 467 -22.48 -10.69 24.03
N SER A 468 -22.98 -9.70 23.28
CA SER A 468 -24.17 -9.90 22.46
C SER A 468 -24.00 -9.40 21.02
N GLU A 469 -24.60 -10.14 20.10
CA GLU A 469 -24.76 -9.75 18.70
C GLU A 469 -26.25 -9.79 18.34
N SER A 470 -26.77 -8.68 17.85
CA SER A 470 -28.18 -8.55 17.48
C SER A 470 -28.29 -8.25 16.00
N LEU A 471 -29.18 -8.97 15.32
CA LEU A 471 -29.57 -8.73 13.94
C LEU A 471 -31.04 -8.29 13.93
N ILE A 472 -31.29 -7.07 13.48
CA ILE A 472 -32.63 -6.54 13.31
C ILE A 472 -32.92 -6.46 11.81
N LYS A 473 -33.92 -7.22 11.37
CA LYS A 473 -34.41 -7.20 9.99
C LYS A 473 -35.64 -6.30 9.92
N LEU A 474 -35.57 -5.27 9.09
CA LEU A 474 -36.66 -4.32 8.86
C LEU A 474 -37.40 -4.71 7.59
N ARG A 475 -38.73 -4.89 7.71
CA ARG A 475 -39.62 -5.21 6.59
C ARG A 475 -40.91 -4.40 6.73
N GLY A 476 -41.06 -3.38 5.89
CA GLY A 476 -42.22 -2.49 5.92
C GLY A 476 -42.40 -1.87 7.31
N SER A 477 -43.59 -2.05 7.90
CA SER A 477 -43.94 -1.56 9.24
C SER A 477 -43.59 -2.52 10.39
N SER A 478 -42.71 -3.51 10.15
CA SER A 478 -42.31 -4.49 11.17
C SER A 478 -40.79 -4.63 11.26
N ALA A 479 -40.29 -4.83 12.46
CA ALA A 479 -38.91 -5.17 12.76
C ALA A 479 -38.86 -6.51 13.49
N SER A 480 -38.01 -7.43 13.04
CA SER A 480 -37.75 -8.70 13.72
C SER A 480 -36.31 -8.72 14.25
N LEU A 481 -36.15 -9.08 15.52
CA LEU A 481 -34.89 -9.21 16.22
C LEU A 481 -34.48 -10.67 16.35
N GLU A 482 -33.22 -10.93 16.03
CA GLU A 482 -32.49 -12.14 16.41
C GLU A 482 -31.27 -11.69 17.23
N MET A 483 -31.25 -12.00 18.53
CA MET A 483 -30.17 -11.64 19.44
C MET A 483 -29.47 -12.89 19.95
N GLU A 484 -28.18 -13.02 19.71
CA GLU A 484 -27.33 -14.05 20.29
C GLU A 484 -26.51 -13.48 21.45
N ILE A 485 -26.52 -14.18 22.58
CA ILE A 485 -25.77 -13.82 23.79
C ILE A 485 -24.79 -14.95 24.09
N SER A 486 -23.50 -14.61 24.15
CA SER A 486 -22.43 -15.55 24.49
C SER A 486 -21.84 -15.23 25.85
N PHE A 487 -21.47 -16.28 26.57
CA PHE A 487 -20.89 -16.18 27.91
C PHE A 487 -19.44 -16.63 27.89
N ASN A 488 -18.58 -15.97 28.65
CA ASN A 488 -17.17 -16.34 28.79
C ASN A 488 -16.77 -16.25 30.27
N GLY A 489 -16.22 -17.34 30.81
CA GLY A 489 -15.78 -17.44 32.20
C GLY A 489 -16.73 -18.25 33.08
N GLN A 490 -16.27 -18.56 34.29
CA GLN A 490 -17.00 -19.41 35.24
C GLN A 490 -17.54 -18.58 36.41
N ALA A 491 -18.85 -18.31 36.41
CA ALA A 491 -19.54 -17.80 37.59
C ALA A 491 -19.92 -18.96 38.53
N THR A 492 -19.75 -18.74 39.83
CA THR A 492 -20.03 -19.75 40.87
C THR A 492 -21.50 -19.71 41.32
N GLU A 493 -22.26 -18.65 41.01
CA GLU A 493 -23.59 -18.40 41.62
C GLU A 493 -24.68 -17.81 40.69
N SER A 494 -24.40 -17.34 39.47
CA SER A 494 -25.43 -16.66 38.64
C SER A 494 -26.31 -17.66 37.86
N ARG A 495 -27.54 -17.91 38.35
CA ARG A 495 -28.51 -18.86 37.76
C ARG A 495 -29.54 -18.25 36.79
N THR A 496 -29.65 -16.93 36.76
CA THR A 496 -30.69 -16.22 36.00
C THR A 496 -30.13 -15.00 35.30
N LEU A 497 -30.44 -14.84 34.01
CA LEU A 497 -30.15 -13.63 33.24
C LEU A 497 -31.39 -12.74 33.22
N GLN A 498 -31.28 -11.50 33.68
CA GLN A 498 -32.36 -10.51 33.58
C GLN A 498 -32.13 -9.56 32.41
N MET A 499 -33.17 -9.34 31.63
CA MET A 499 -33.16 -8.50 30.44
C MET A 499 -34.37 -7.58 30.41
N ASP A 500 -34.23 -6.42 29.78
CA ASP A 500 -35.30 -5.48 29.50
C ASP A 500 -35.49 -5.45 27.99
N LEU A 501 -36.66 -5.92 27.52
CA LEU A 501 -37.00 -6.00 26.10
C LEU A 501 -37.60 -4.69 25.55
N ALA A 502 -37.72 -3.64 26.37
CA ALA A 502 -38.41 -2.41 26.01
C ALA A 502 -39.81 -2.70 25.45
N ASN A 503 -40.05 -2.37 24.17
CA ASN A 503 -41.34 -2.54 23.49
C ASN A 503 -41.38 -3.77 22.56
N TRP A 504 -40.37 -4.64 22.59
CA TRP A 504 -40.31 -5.82 21.73
C TRP A 504 -41.16 -6.96 22.30
N GLN A 505 -41.95 -7.60 21.44
CA GLN A 505 -42.74 -8.77 21.79
C GLN A 505 -41.89 -10.03 21.64
N LEU A 506 -41.63 -10.73 22.74
CA LEU A 506 -40.83 -11.95 22.74
C LEU A 506 -41.55 -13.08 21.99
N ARG A 507 -40.81 -13.76 21.10
CA ARG A 507 -41.29 -14.93 20.36
C ARG A 507 -40.79 -16.24 20.97
N SER A 508 -39.49 -16.35 21.21
CA SER A 508 -38.86 -17.53 21.80
C SER A 508 -37.45 -17.24 22.32
N VAL A 509 -37.00 -18.08 23.26
CA VAL A 509 -35.60 -18.14 23.73
C VAL A 509 -35.11 -19.58 23.59
N ILE A 510 -34.00 -19.77 22.89
CA ILE A 510 -33.42 -21.10 22.62
C ILE A 510 -31.94 -21.15 23.02
N ASP A 511 -31.47 -22.34 23.37
CA ASP A 511 -30.05 -22.67 23.49
C ASP A 511 -29.45 -22.81 22.07
N ALA A 512 -28.40 -22.06 21.76
CA ALA A 512 -27.86 -21.98 20.40
C ALA A 512 -27.10 -23.25 19.95
N GLU A 513 -26.68 -24.10 20.88
CA GLU A 513 -25.97 -25.36 20.58
C GLU A 513 -26.95 -26.52 20.40
N THR A 514 -28.00 -26.55 21.21
CA THR A 514 -28.94 -27.68 21.29
C THR A 514 -30.29 -27.42 20.62
N ASP A 515 -30.59 -26.17 20.28
CA ASP A 515 -31.88 -25.71 19.73
C ASP A 515 -33.08 -25.99 20.66
N GLU A 516 -32.80 -26.28 21.93
CA GLU A 516 -33.82 -26.50 22.97
C GLU A 516 -34.37 -25.16 23.47
N THR A 517 -35.68 -25.11 23.71
CA THR A 517 -36.35 -23.92 24.25
C THR A 517 -36.05 -23.77 25.75
N LEU A 518 -35.52 -22.62 26.17
CA LEU A 518 -35.24 -22.31 27.58
C LEU A 518 -36.50 -21.84 28.29
N SER A 519 -36.54 -21.95 29.63
CA SER A 519 -37.63 -21.40 30.43
C SER A 519 -37.37 -19.92 30.75
N TRP A 520 -38.39 -19.08 30.57
CA TRP A 520 -38.34 -17.66 30.92
C TRP A 520 -39.58 -17.22 31.70
N PHE A 521 -39.41 -16.18 32.51
CA PHE A 521 -40.46 -15.57 33.31
C PHE A 521 -40.46 -14.06 33.11
N GLU A 522 -41.63 -13.48 32.88
CA GLU A 522 -41.79 -12.02 32.77
C GLU A 522 -42.23 -11.44 34.12
N ALA A 523 -41.51 -10.42 34.59
CA ALA A 523 -41.80 -9.70 35.82
C ALA A 523 -41.82 -8.19 35.55
N GLY A 524 -42.97 -7.66 35.12
CA GLY A 524 -43.09 -6.25 34.74
C GLY A 524 -42.46 -5.98 33.37
N GLN A 525 -41.45 -5.09 33.30
CA GLN A 525 -40.71 -4.79 32.07
C GLN A 525 -39.44 -5.65 31.91
N THR A 526 -39.14 -6.54 32.87
CA THR A 526 -37.96 -7.41 32.82
C THR A 526 -38.32 -8.86 32.54
N LEU A 527 -37.52 -9.48 31.69
CA LEU A 527 -37.50 -10.90 31.34
C LEU A 527 -36.40 -11.59 32.15
N SER A 528 -36.74 -12.64 32.90
CA SER A 528 -35.77 -13.49 33.60
C SER A 528 -35.65 -14.82 32.87
N ILE A 529 -34.46 -15.15 32.38
CA ILE A 529 -34.14 -16.39 31.65
C ILE A 529 -33.36 -17.32 32.58
N GLU A 530 -33.80 -18.56 32.73
CA GLU A 530 -33.06 -19.59 33.48
C GLU A 530 -31.98 -20.21 32.60
N LEU A 531 -30.74 -20.26 33.12
CA LEU A 531 -29.58 -20.80 32.41
C LEU A 531 -29.33 -22.26 32.86
N ASN A 532 -29.13 -23.16 31.91
CA ASN A 532 -28.86 -24.58 32.19
C ASN A 532 -27.45 -24.76 32.77
N GLU A 533 -27.31 -25.41 33.93
CA GLU A 533 -26.02 -25.69 34.56
C GLU A 533 -25.25 -26.79 33.78
N ARG A 534 -24.05 -26.45 33.27
CA ARG A 534 -23.09 -27.41 32.70
C ARG A 534 -21.67 -27.15 33.24
N PRO A 535 -20.82 -28.18 33.41
CA PRO A 535 -19.43 -27.99 33.79
C PRO A 535 -18.65 -27.35 32.62
N GLY A 536 -18.30 -26.07 32.73
CA GLY A 536 -17.59 -25.33 31.67
C GLY A 536 -18.06 -23.89 31.52
N ASP A 537 -17.86 -23.32 30.33
CA ASP A 537 -18.52 -22.08 29.91
C ASP A 537 -20.00 -22.35 29.63
N LEU A 538 -20.87 -21.37 29.87
CA LEU A 538 -22.29 -21.48 29.55
C LEU A 538 -22.52 -21.42 28.03
N PRO A 539 -23.43 -22.23 27.46
CA PRO A 539 -23.70 -22.21 26.04
C PRO A 539 -24.33 -20.87 25.62
N PRO A 540 -24.07 -20.40 24.39
CA PRO A 540 -24.73 -19.22 23.86
C PRO A 540 -26.24 -19.43 23.77
N ILE A 541 -27.01 -18.35 23.92
CA ILE A 541 -28.47 -18.36 23.80
C ILE A 541 -28.92 -17.43 22.67
N LYS A 542 -30.04 -17.78 22.01
CA LYS A 542 -30.69 -16.93 21.01
C LYS A 542 -32.07 -16.50 21.46
N ILE A 543 -32.36 -15.23 21.23
CA ILE A 543 -33.62 -14.57 21.58
C ILE A 543 -34.24 -14.02 20.30
N PHE A 544 -35.50 -14.37 20.06
CA PHE A 544 -36.27 -13.88 18.93
C PHE A 544 -37.40 -12.99 19.42
N ALA A 545 -37.55 -11.80 18.85
CA ALA A 545 -38.61 -10.86 19.20
C ALA A 545 -39.07 -10.03 18.01
N ASP A 546 -40.28 -9.47 18.07
CA ASP A 546 -40.87 -8.64 17.01
C ASP A 546 -41.30 -7.26 17.55
N HIS A 547 -41.22 -6.23 16.71
CA HIS A 547 -41.63 -4.87 17.03
C HIS A 547 -42.39 -4.24 15.86
N LEU A 548 -43.51 -3.58 16.14
CA LEU A 548 -44.28 -2.84 15.15
C LEU A 548 -43.74 -1.41 15.05
N LEU A 549 -43.42 -0.96 13.83
CA LEU A 549 -42.87 0.37 13.56
C LEU A 549 -44.02 1.35 13.27
N ASP A 550 -43.94 2.54 13.85
CA ASP A 550 -44.88 3.63 13.56
C ASP A 550 -44.44 4.37 12.30
N ASP A 551 -45.16 4.21 11.20
CA ASP A 551 -44.78 4.67 9.85
C ASP A 551 -45.42 6.03 9.47
N GLN A 552 -46.07 6.72 10.41
CA GLN A 552 -46.91 7.89 10.07
C GLN A 552 -46.12 9.17 9.73
N SER A 553 -44.82 9.24 10.02
CA SER A 553 -43.99 10.45 9.83
C SER A 553 -42.77 10.26 8.92
N GLY A 554 -42.50 9.05 8.43
CA GLY A 554 -41.27 8.70 7.69
C GLY A 554 -40.01 8.60 8.57
N GLU A 555 -40.15 8.85 9.88
CA GLU A 555 -39.11 8.69 10.89
C GLU A 555 -39.37 7.39 11.66
N ILE A 556 -38.39 6.49 11.66
CA ILE A 556 -38.41 5.25 12.41
C ILE A 556 -37.70 5.45 13.75
N MET A 557 -38.43 5.17 14.84
CA MET A 557 -37.90 5.20 16.20
C MET A 557 -38.25 3.91 16.95
N PHE A 558 -37.25 3.26 17.54
CA PHE A 558 -37.45 2.15 18.47
C PHE A 558 -36.29 2.02 19.47
N ASP A 559 -36.59 1.48 20.64
CA ASP A 559 -35.61 1.22 21.70
C ASP A 559 -35.06 -0.22 21.56
N LEU A 560 -33.78 -0.42 21.89
CA LEU A 560 -33.10 -1.71 21.76
C LEU A 560 -33.15 -2.50 23.08
N PRO A 561 -33.28 -3.84 23.03
CA PRO A 561 -33.21 -4.65 24.24
C PRO A 561 -31.86 -4.60 24.93
N ARG A 562 -31.86 -4.73 26.26
CA ARG A 562 -30.65 -4.65 27.09
C ARG A 562 -30.63 -5.69 28.21
N VAL A 563 -29.44 -5.95 28.73
CA VAL A 563 -29.24 -6.80 29.91
C VAL A 563 -29.31 -5.93 31.16
N VAL A 564 -30.11 -6.31 32.14
CA VAL A 564 -30.24 -5.61 33.43
C VAL A 564 -29.23 -6.22 34.40
N LYS A 565 -28.26 -5.42 34.86
CA LYS A 565 -27.22 -5.91 35.79
C LYS A 565 -27.80 -6.11 37.19
N VAL A 566 -27.82 -7.36 37.66
CA VAL A 566 -28.36 -7.74 38.98
C VAL A 566 -27.28 -7.89 40.05
N ASP A 567 -26.04 -8.23 39.67
CA ASP A 567 -24.93 -8.51 40.60
C ASP A 567 -23.54 -8.00 40.13
N GLU A 568 -22.54 -8.01 41.02
CA GLU A 568 -21.13 -7.66 40.70
C GLU A 568 -20.36 -8.79 39.98
N SER A 569 -20.93 -10.00 39.90
CA SER A 569 -20.33 -11.14 39.21
C SER A 569 -20.55 -11.12 37.69
N LEU A 570 -21.50 -10.35 37.19
CA LEU A 570 -21.76 -10.19 35.76
C LEU A 570 -21.11 -8.93 35.20
N SER A 571 -20.29 -9.10 34.16
CA SER A 571 -19.67 -8.02 33.39
C SER A 571 -20.19 -8.04 31.96
N VAL A 572 -20.79 -6.93 31.52
CA VAL A 572 -21.25 -6.78 30.14
C VAL A 572 -20.07 -6.30 29.28
N GLY A 573 -19.72 -7.11 28.29
CA GLY A 573 -18.69 -6.86 27.30
C GLY A 573 -19.22 -6.11 26.08
N ASN A 574 -18.67 -6.41 24.91
CA ASN A 574 -19.08 -5.76 23.67
C ASN A 574 -20.47 -6.25 23.25
N MET A 575 -21.36 -5.30 22.99
CA MET A 575 -22.67 -5.56 22.40
C MET A 575 -22.75 -4.84 21.05
N THR A 576 -23.16 -5.57 20.01
CA THR A 576 -23.27 -5.04 18.65
C THR A 576 -24.65 -5.28 18.07
N VAL A 577 -25.13 -4.32 17.29
CA VAL A 577 -26.43 -4.37 16.61
C VAL A 577 -26.22 -4.14 15.13
N SER A 578 -26.72 -5.05 14.31
CA SER A 578 -26.73 -4.97 12.86
C SER A 578 -28.16 -4.74 12.40
N LEU A 579 -28.40 -3.65 11.68
CA LEU A 579 -29.69 -3.32 11.08
C LEU A 579 -29.63 -3.70 9.60
N GLN A 580 -30.50 -4.60 9.18
CA GLN A 580 -30.63 -5.06 7.80
C GLN A 580 -32.01 -4.64 7.27
N SER A 581 -32.04 -3.87 6.18
CA SER A 581 -33.30 -3.48 5.53
C SER A 581 -33.58 -4.38 4.34
N VAL A 582 -34.78 -4.96 4.24
CA VAL A 582 -35.14 -5.85 3.14
C VAL A 582 -35.88 -5.07 2.06
N GLY A 583 -35.47 -5.23 0.80
CA GLY A 583 -36.08 -4.58 -0.37
C GLY A 583 -35.28 -3.39 -0.89
N ARG A 584 -35.99 -2.35 -1.37
CA ARG A 584 -35.41 -1.13 -1.95
C ARG A 584 -35.15 0.00 -0.95
N SER A 585 -35.65 -0.13 0.27
CA SER A 585 -35.47 0.89 1.29
C SER A 585 -34.30 0.51 2.21
N THR A 586 -33.50 1.50 2.57
CA THR A 586 -32.44 1.36 3.58
C THR A 586 -32.75 2.28 4.75
N LEU A 587 -32.58 1.79 5.98
CA LEU A 587 -32.64 2.62 7.16
C LEU A 587 -31.37 3.46 7.26
N VAL A 588 -31.51 4.77 7.10
CA VAL A 588 -30.45 5.74 7.39
C VAL A 588 -30.59 6.17 8.84
N VAL A 589 -29.69 5.69 9.69
CA VAL A 589 -29.66 6.04 11.11
C VAL A 589 -29.08 7.44 11.31
N ASP A 590 -29.85 8.31 11.96
CA ASP A 590 -29.40 9.60 12.48
C ASP A 590 -28.71 9.38 13.82
N LEU A 591 -27.38 9.34 13.81
CA LEU A 591 -26.57 9.16 15.01
C LEU A 591 -26.68 10.32 16.00
N ALA A 592 -27.01 11.54 15.55
CA ALA A 592 -27.10 12.70 16.43
C ALA A 592 -28.37 12.66 17.29
N GLN A 593 -29.45 12.10 16.74
CA GLN A 593 -30.71 11.90 17.47
C GLN A 593 -30.79 10.54 18.18
N SER A 594 -30.05 9.55 17.68
CA SER A 594 -29.90 8.25 18.35
C SER A 594 -29.13 8.37 19.66
N LYS A 595 -29.42 7.49 20.62
CA LYS A 595 -28.75 7.46 21.93
C LYS A 595 -28.11 6.10 22.17
N GLY A 596 -26.89 6.08 22.71
CA GLY A 596 -26.20 4.86 23.11
C GLY A 596 -25.61 4.04 21.95
N LEU A 597 -25.51 4.61 20.74
CA LEU A 597 -24.99 3.94 19.54
C LEU A 597 -23.72 4.60 19.02
N GLU A 598 -22.74 3.79 18.64
CA GLU A 598 -21.53 4.20 17.93
C GLU A 598 -21.39 3.38 16.65
N ARG A 599 -21.03 4.01 15.52
CA ARG A 599 -20.83 3.27 14.26
C ARG A 599 -19.65 2.31 14.40
N SER A 600 -19.88 1.05 14.07
CA SER A 600 -18.83 0.03 14.03
C SER A 600 -18.54 -0.33 12.58
N PRO A 601 -17.25 -0.44 12.17
CA PRO A 601 -16.92 -0.93 10.84
C PRO A 601 -17.42 -2.36 10.64
N LEU A 602 -17.86 -2.68 9.42
CA LEU A 602 -18.16 -4.06 9.03
C LEU A 602 -16.86 -4.88 8.99
N PRO A 603 -16.83 -6.13 9.46
CA PRO A 603 -15.65 -6.97 9.41
C PRO A 603 -15.22 -7.24 7.96
N ALA A 604 -13.92 -7.15 7.68
CA ALA A 604 -13.33 -7.24 6.34
C ALA A 604 -13.56 -8.58 5.61
N ALA A 605 -14.05 -9.61 6.31
CA ALA A 605 -14.34 -10.93 5.77
C ALA A 605 -15.74 -11.10 5.17
N ALA A 606 -16.63 -10.10 5.28
CA ALA A 606 -17.94 -10.18 4.66
C ALA A 606 -17.84 -9.84 3.16
N VAL A 607 -18.16 -10.81 2.29
CA VAL A 607 -18.57 -10.53 0.90
C VAL A 607 -19.60 -9.41 0.95
N ARG A 608 -19.44 -8.34 0.15
CA ARG A 608 -20.36 -7.19 0.16
C ARG A 608 -21.80 -7.71 0.18
N PRO A 609 -22.55 -7.52 1.27
CA PRO A 609 -23.90 -8.06 1.34
C PRO A 609 -24.75 -7.35 0.28
N LYS A 610 -25.52 -8.11 -0.53
CA LYS A 610 -26.52 -7.57 -1.47
C LYS A 610 -27.63 -6.77 -0.77
N THR A 611 -27.62 -6.75 0.56
CA THR A 611 -28.57 -6.04 1.41
C THR A 611 -27.82 -4.96 2.18
N ALA A 612 -28.40 -3.76 2.28
CA ALA A 612 -27.83 -2.69 3.08
C ALA A 612 -27.85 -3.07 4.58
N THR A 613 -26.66 -3.35 5.13
CA THR A 613 -26.47 -3.66 6.55
C THR A 613 -25.65 -2.56 7.21
N SER A 614 -26.19 -1.97 8.26
CA SER A 614 -25.48 -1.01 9.11
C SER A 614 -25.18 -1.63 10.46
N ARG A 615 -23.94 -1.50 10.95
CA ARG A 615 -23.48 -2.10 12.21
C ARG A 615 -23.13 -1.02 13.23
N PHE A 616 -23.62 -1.19 14.45
CA PHE A 616 -23.43 -0.28 15.56
C PHE A 616 -22.93 -1.03 16.80
N ARG A 617 -22.13 -0.37 17.61
CA ARG A 617 -21.72 -0.80 18.95
C ARG A 617 -22.51 -0.01 19.98
N LEU A 618 -22.94 -0.67 21.05
CA LEU A 618 -23.61 -0.01 22.18
C LEU A 618 -22.55 0.59 23.13
N THR A 619 -22.62 1.89 23.41
CA THR A 619 -21.59 2.62 24.19
C THR A 619 -21.75 2.48 25.70
N THR A 620 -22.97 2.30 26.19
CA THR A 620 -23.23 1.98 27.61
C THR A 620 -24.32 0.92 27.71
N PRO A 621 -24.02 -0.29 28.22
CA PRO A 621 -25.03 -1.34 28.37
C PRO A 621 -26.09 -1.02 29.42
N ASP A 622 -25.79 -0.08 30.34
CA ASP A 622 -26.67 0.27 31.45
C ASP A 622 -27.76 1.31 31.08
N THR A 623 -27.62 2.03 29.95
CA THR A 623 -28.61 3.01 29.50
C THR A 623 -29.43 2.48 28.32
N LEU A 624 -30.71 2.87 28.23
CA LEU A 624 -31.56 2.47 27.11
C LEU A 624 -31.03 3.09 25.81
N ALA A 625 -30.60 2.23 24.89
CA ALA A 625 -30.18 2.65 23.56
C ALA A 625 -31.38 2.80 22.64
N ARG A 626 -31.39 3.89 21.87
CA ARG A 626 -32.47 4.27 20.97
C ARG A 626 -31.94 4.47 19.56
N VAL A 627 -32.59 3.82 18.60
CA VAL A 627 -32.35 4.02 17.17
C VAL A 627 -33.37 5.04 16.66
N VAL A 628 -32.86 6.11 16.05
CA VAL A 628 -33.66 7.09 15.29
C VAL A 628 -33.11 7.16 13.89
N GLY A 629 -33.97 7.12 12.88
CA GLY A 629 -33.55 7.22 11.49
C GLY A 629 -34.74 7.36 10.54
N SER A 630 -34.46 7.37 9.25
CA SER A 630 -35.49 7.40 8.20
C SER A 630 -35.25 6.32 7.16
N MET A 631 -36.32 5.77 6.61
CA MET A 631 -36.22 4.88 5.45
C MET A 631 -35.99 5.71 4.20
N VAL A 632 -34.92 5.40 3.49
CA VAL A 632 -34.58 6.05 2.23
C VAL A 632 -34.63 5.02 1.12
N ASP A 633 -35.42 5.29 0.09
CA ASP A 633 -35.47 4.44 -1.10
C ASP A 633 -34.18 4.57 -1.90
N GLN A 634 -33.57 3.43 -2.20
CA GLN A 634 -32.40 3.34 -3.04
C GLN A 634 -32.82 3.27 -4.53
N PRO A 635 -32.10 3.97 -5.42
CA PRO A 635 -32.28 3.80 -6.85
C PRO A 635 -31.91 2.36 -7.25
N PRO A 636 -32.57 1.77 -8.26
CA PRO A 636 -32.22 0.44 -8.72
C PRO A 636 -30.84 0.48 -9.37
N GLN A 637 -29.99 -0.49 -9.02
CA GLN A 637 -28.64 -0.65 -9.55
C GLN A 637 -28.49 -2.06 -10.09
N ILE A 638 -27.98 -2.20 -11.32
CA ILE A 638 -27.80 -3.50 -11.95
C ILE A 638 -26.41 -3.65 -12.58
N ILE A 639 -25.89 -4.87 -12.52
CA ILE A 639 -24.80 -5.32 -13.38
C ILE A 639 -25.42 -6.15 -14.50
N ILE A 640 -25.05 -5.87 -15.75
CA ILE A 640 -25.66 -6.52 -16.92
C ILE A 640 -24.59 -7.09 -17.86
N ALA A 641 -24.72 -8.35 -18.25
CA ALA A 641 -24.04 -8.91 -19.40
C ALA A 641 -25.06 -9.06 -20.54
N SER A 642 -24.69 -8.69 -21.77
CA SER A 642 -25.60 -8.70 -22.91
C SER A 642 -24.97 -9.36 -24.11
N ASN A 643 -25.69 -10.29 -24.72
CA ASN A 643 -25.36 -10.89 -26.01
C ASN A 643 -26.53 -10.72 -26.96
N ALA A 644 -26.26 -10.33 -28.20
CA ALA A 644 -27.30 -10.17 -29.22
C ALA A 644 -27.00 -10.99 -30.47
N GLN A 645 -28.05 -11.51 -31.10
CA GLN A 645 -27.99 -12.22 -32.38
C GLN A 645 -28.99 -11.61 -33.36
N ILE A 646 -28.49 -11.21 -34.54
CA ILE A 646 -29.30 -10.69 -35.64
C ILE A 646 -29.18 -11.69 -36.80
N ARG A 647 -30.30 -12.28 -37.21
CA ARG A 647 -30.34 -13.29 -38.28
C ARG A 647 -31.32 -12.87 -39.37
N LEU A 648 -30.91 -13.02 -40.62
CA LEU A 648 -31.84 -12.96 -41.76
C LEU A 648 -32.43 -14.35 -42.04
N VAL A 649 -33.76 -14.43 -42.11
CA VAL A 649 -34.50 -15.64 -42.48
C VAL A 649 -35.51 -15.27 -43.55
N GLY A 650 -35.16 -15.52 -44.82
CA GLY A 650 -35.97 -15.08 -45.95
C GLY A 650 -35.98 -13.55 -46.06
N ASP A 651 -37.15 -12.93 -45.94
CA ASP A 651 -37.33 -11.48 -45.91
C ASP A 651 -37.43 -10.90 -44.49
N GLN A 652 -37.25 -11.72 -43.45
CA GLN A 652 -37.38 -11.30 -42.06
C GLN A 652 -36.01 -11.20 -41.37
N LEU A 653 -35.74 -10.05 -40.77
CA LEU A 653 -34.66 -9.85 -39.83
C LEU A 653 -35.14 -10.20 -38.42
N MET A 654 -34.60 -11.27 -37.87
CA MET A 654 -34.86 -11.71 -36.50
C MET A 654 -33.76 -11.20 -35.58
N THR A 655 -34.13 -10.40 -34.58
CA THR A 655 -33.22 -9.92 -33.54
C THR A 655 -33.54 -10.62 -32.23
N MET A 656 -32.54 -11.22 -31.60
CA MET A 656 -32.62 -11.82 -30.27
C MET A 656 -31.58 -11.16 -29.37
N VAL A 657 -31.97 -10.74 -28.16
CA VAL A 657 -31.05 -10.15 -27.18
C VAL A 657 -31.23 -10.86 -25.86
N ASP A 658 -30.15 -11.39 -25.30
CA ASP A 658 -30.13 -12.05 -24.01
C ASP A 658 -29.37 -11.15 -23.02
N TRP A 659 -30.07 -10.71 -21.98
CA TRP A 659 -29.51 -10.00 -20.85
C TRP A 659 -29.40 -10.93 -19.67
N THR A 660 -28.22 -11.02 -19.08
CA THR A 660 -28.02 -11.59 -17.75
C THR A 660 -27.87 -10.43 -16.78
N ILE A 661 -28.84 -10.27 -15.88
CA ILE A 661 -28.91 -9.15 -14.94
C ILE A 661 -28.62 -9.65 -13.53
N ASP A 662 -27.68 -8.99 -12.85
CA ASP A 662 -27.33 -9.21 -11.45
C ASP A 662 -27.68 -7.92 -10.65
N PRO A 663 -28.86 -7.86 -10.03
CA PRO A 663 -29.30 -6.72 -9.25
C PRO A 663 -28.42 -6.49 -8.01
N GLN A 664 -28.05 -5.24 -7.77
CA GLN A 664 -27.34 -4.83 -6.54
C GLN A 664 -28.31 -4.40 -5.44
N VAL A 665 -29.53 -4.05 -5.82
CA VAL A 665 -30.69 -3.77 -4.97
C VAL A 665 -31.88 -4.53 -5.54
N ASP A 666 -32.81 -4.98 -4.69
CA ASP A 666 -34.02 -5.69 -5.13
C ASP A 666 -34.83 -4.88 -6.16
N LEU A 667 -35.22 -5.49 -7.28
CA LEU A 667 -35.98 -4.84 -8.36
C LEU A 667 -37.49 -4.84 -8.12
N VAL A 668 -37.99 -5.58 -7.12
CA VAL A 668 -39.40 -5.63 -6.73
C VAL A 668 -40.32 -5.90 -7.92
N GLY A 669 -39.90 -6.82 -8.80
CA GLY A 669 -40.66 -7.27 -9.96
C GLY A 669 -40.72 -6.30 -11.14
N SER A 670 -39.96 -5.20 -11.12
CA SER A 670 -40.04 -4.14 -12.13
C SER A 670 -38.67 -3.65 -12.61
N LEU A 671 -38.52 -3.48 -13.92
CA LEU A 671 -37.31 -2.92 -14.52
C LEU A 671 -37.67 -1.89 -15.60
N PRO A 672 -37.29 -0.61 -15.46
CA PRO A 672 -37.50 0.37 -16.52
C PRO A 672 -36.51 0.11 -17.66
N VAL A 673 -37.02 0.13 -18.89
CA VAL A 673 -36.30 -0.17 -20.13
C VAL A 673 -36.65 0.83 -21.23
N ARG A 674 -35.74 1.02 -22.17
CA ARG A 674 -35.94 1.81 -23.37
C ARG A 674 -35.84 0.92 -24.60
N VAL A 675 -36.82 1.04 -25.48
CA VAL A 675 -36.89 0.33 -26.76
C VAL A 675 -37.23 1.37 -27.81
N ARG A 676 -36.23 1.79 -28.59
CA ARG A 676 -36.46 2.72 -29.71
C ARG A 676 -37.29 2.04 -30.81
N GLY A 677 -37.99 2.86 -31.59
CA GLY A 677 -38.89 2.44 -32.68
C GLY A 677 -40.27 1.92 -32.26
N MET A 678 -40.50 1.70 -30.96
CA MET A 678 -41.80 1.27 -30.43
C MET A 678 -42.65 2.49 -30.04
N SER A 679 -43.42 3.05 -30.98
CA SER A 679 -44.40 4.09 -30.69
C SER A 679 -45.80 3.48 -30.63
N MET A 680 -46.29 3.20 -29.43
CA MET A 680 -47.72 2.92 -29.22
C MET A 680 -48.44 4.27 -29.31
N SER A 681 -49.35 4.43 -30.28
CA SER A 681 -50.25 5.58 -30.28
C SER A 681 -51.06 5.55 -28.98
N ALA A 682 -50.77 6.48 -28.07
CA ALA A 682 -51.55 6.70 -26.87
C ALA A 682 -52.99 6.99 -27.30
N THR A 683 -53.87 6.01 -27.14
CA THR A 683 -55.30 6.25 -27.28
C THR A 683 -55.73 7.11 -26.11
N GLU A 684 -56.24 8.29 -26.43
CA GLU A 684 -56.75 9.27 -25.49
C GLU A 684 -57.72 8.64 -24.48
N THR A 685 -57.58 9.12 -23.26
CA THR A 685 -58.30 8.75 -22.06
C THR A 685 -59.81 8.94 -22.27
N GLY A 686 -60.51 7.85 -22.57
CA GLY A 686 -61.96 7.77 -22.44
C GLY A 686 -62.32 7.79 -20.96
N THR A 687 -62.86 8.93 -20.52
CA THR A 687 -63.42 9.16 -19.20
C THR A 687 -64.52 8.12 -18.92
N ILE A 688 -64.34 7.28 -17.90
CA ILE A 688 -65.44 6.49 -17.35
C ILE A 688 -65.65 6.94 -15.91
N ASP A 689 -66.82 7.55 -15.74
CA ASP A 689 -67.40 8.01 -14.49
C ASP A 689 -67.50 6.89 -13.46
N SER A 690 -67.31 7.30 -12.21
CA SER A 690 -67.44 6.50 -11.01
C SER A 690 -68.92 6.28 -10.67
N GLN A 691 -69.38 5.03 -10.57
CA GLN A 691 -70.53 4.67 -9.73
C GLN A 691 -70.31 3.34 -8.99
N THR A 692 -69.98 3.48 -7.71
CA THR A 692 -70.67 2.91 -6.54
C THR A 692 -71.21 1.46 -6.60
N GLY A 693 -70.50 0.55 -5.91
CA GLY A 693 -71.03 -0.26 -4.81
C GLY A 693 -71.93 -1.46 -5.11
N SER A 694 -71.44 -2.68 -4.80
CA SER A 694 -72.16 -3.71 -4.01
C SER A 694 -71.48 -5.09 -4.08
N ASN A 695 -70.88 -5.50 -2.95
CA ASN A 695 -70.99 -6.82 -2.30
C ASN A 695 -71.28 -8.07 -3.17
N ARG A 696 -70.34 -9.03 -3.20
CA ARG A 696 -70.56 -10.42 -2.71
C ARG A 696 -69.30 -11.29 -2.71
N ASP A 697 -69.27 -12.13 -1.68
CA ASP A 697 -68.29 -13.15 -1.28
C ASP A 697 -68.02 -14.27 -2.31
N PRO A 698 -66.95 -15.07 -2.09
CA PRO A 698 -66.34 -15.99 -3.04
C PRO A 698 -66.85 -17.42 -2.90
N SER A 699 -67.04 -18.13 -4.02
CA SER A 699 -66.71 -19.56 -4.17
C SER A 699 -67.29 -20.19 -5.45
N GLU A 700 -66.49 -21.10 -6.00
CA GLU A 700 -66.84 -22.27 -6.82
C GLU A 700 -66.99 -22.15 -8.35
N PHE A 701 -65.86 -22.50 -8.99
CA PHE A 701 -65.67 -23.38 -10.17
C PHE A 701 -66.62 -23.22 -11.37
N GLU A 702 -66.06 -22.75 -12.49
CA GLU A 702 -66.04 -23.56 -13.71
C GLU A 702 -65.02 -23.05 -14.74
N THR A 703 -64.24 -24.00 -15.26
CA THR A 703 -63.49 -24.01 -16.50
C THR A 703 -64.09 -23.13 -17.60
N ALA A 704 -63.40 -22.05 -17.94
CA ALA A 704 -63.61 -21.36 -19.21
C ALA A 704 -62.30 -20.75 -19.70
N ASN A 705 -61.83 -21.24 -20.85
CA ASN A 705 -61.02 -20.55 -21.85
C ASN A 705 -60.33 -19.27 -21.36
N ARG A 706 -59.07 -19.38 -20.95
CA ARG A 706 -58.14 -18.26 -21.05
C ARG A 706 -57.83 -18.09 -22.54
N SER A 707 -58.77 -17.51 -23.26
CA SER A 707 -58.54 -16.91 -24.56
C SER A 707 -57.30 -16.04 -24.41
N VAL A 708 -56.23 -16.46 -25.08
CA VAL A 708 -55.06 -15.64 -25.36
C VAL A 708 -55.60 -14.33 -25.91
N ALA A 709 -55.63 -13.31 -25.07
CA ALA A 709 -55.85 -11.95 -25.52
C ALA A 709 -54.66 -11.67 -26.43
N ARG A 710 -54.90 -11.71 -27.74
CA ARG A 710 -54.00 -11.20 -28.77
C ARG A 710 -53.65 -9.77 -28.33
N SER A 711 -52.47 -9.60 -27.73
CA SER A 711 -51.88 -8.29 -27.55
C SER A 711 -51.64 -7.74 -28.95
N THR A 712 -52.39 -6.71 -29.27
CA THR A 712 -52.21 -5.86 -30.45
C THR A 712 -50.75 -5.48 -30.61
N GLU A 713 -50.13 -6.02 -31.67
CA GLU A 713 -48.90 -5.62 -32.36
C GLU A 713 -47.86 -4.82 -31.55
N SER A 714 -47.30 -5.45 -30.50
CA SER A 714 -45.96 -5.14 -30.01
C SER A 714 -44.95 -5.92 -30.84
N SER A 715 -44.08 -5.26 -31.60
CA SER A 715 -43.08 -5.94 -32.43
C SER A 715 -42.03 -6.72 -31.61
N TRP A 716 -41.86 -6.36 -30.33
CA TRP A 716 -40.98 -7.03 -29.37
C TRP A 716 -41.76 -7.98 -28.46
N SER A 717 -41.18 -9.16 -28.22
CA SER A 717 -41.63 -10.12 -27.19
C SER A 717 -40.51 -10.34 -26.17
N VAL A 718 -40.86 -10.44 -24.89
CA VAL A 718 -39.91 -10.52 -23.78
C VAL A 718 -40.26 -11.67 -22.83
N THR A 719 -39.26 -12.45 -22.46
CA THR A 719 -39.37 -13.54 -21.48
C THR A 719 -38.29 -13.41 -20.42
N VAL A 720 -38.60 -13.74 -19.17
CA VAL A 720 -37.64 -13.81 -18.06
C VAL A 720 -37.49 -15.27 -17.65
N ASN A 721 -36.25 -15.75 -17.53
CA ASN A 721 -35.92 -17.13 -17.19
C ASN A 721 -35.36 -17.21 -15.77
N ASP A 722 -35.92 -18.15 -15.01
CA ASP A 722 -35.33 -18.70 -13.77
C ASP A 722 -35.16 -20.21 -13.95
N ASN A 723 -33.91 -20.68 -13.82
CA ASN A 723 -33.52 -22.09 -13.78
C ASN A 723 -34.21 -23.02 -14.81
N GLY A 724 -34.36 -22.56 -16.05
CA GLY A 724 -34.79 -23.39 -17.18
C GLY A 724 -36.26 -23.26 -17.60
N SER A 725 -37.04 -22.37 -16.98
CA SER A 725 -38.40 -22.04 -17.43
C SER A 725 -38.51 -20.58 -17.91
N ASP A 726 -38.93 -20.38 -19.17
CA ASP A 726 -39.16 -19.05 -19.74
C ASP A 726 -40.58 -18.58 -19.39
N VAL A 727 -40.71 -17.54 -18.56
CA VAL A 727 -41.99 -16.90 -18.22
C VAL A 727 -42.15 -15.62 -19.03
N ALA A 728 -43.32 -15.41 -19.66
CA ALA A 728 -43.59 -14.20 -20.44
C ALA A 728 -43.70 -12.97 -19.51
N ALA A 729 -42.92 -11.93 -19.81
CA ALA A 729 -42.94 -10.68 -19.06
C ALA A 729 -43.79 -9.62 -19.78
N GLN A 730 -44.37 -8.69 -19.03
CA GLN A 730 -45.24 -7.64 -19.58
C GLN A 730 -44.46 -6.33 -19.74
N LEU A 731 -44.58 -5.69 -20.91
CA LEU A 731 -44.06 -4.34 -21.16
C LEU A 731 -45.20 -3.33 -21.01
N VAL A 732 -45.12 -2.49 -19.98
CA VAL A 732 -46.09 -1.41 -19.73
C VAL A 732 -45.50 -0.09 -20.25
N PRO A 733 -46.15 0.65 -21.16
CA PRO A 733 -45.60 1.89 -21.69
C PRO A 733 -45.58 2.99 -20.62
N LEU A 734 -44.43 3.68 -20.49
CA LEU A 734 -44.24 4.87 -19.64
C LEU A 734 -44.24 6.18 -20.46
N GLY A 735 -44.29 6.08 -21.79
CA GLY A 735 -44.33 7.19 -22.74
C GLY A 735 -43.08 7.27 -23.63
N GLY A 736 -43.26 7.64 -24.90
CA GLY A 736 -42.18 7.70 -25.89
C GLY A 736 -41.55 6.33 -26.14
N ASP A 737 -40.22 6.24 -25.99
CA ASP A 737 -39.43 5.00 -26.13
C ASP A 737 -39.22 4.25 -24.80
N ARG A 738 -39.93 4.62 -23.72
CA ARG A 738 -39.75 4.06 -22.37
C ARG A 738 -40.88 3.11 -21.98
N PHE A 739 -40.49 1.99 -21.38
CA PHE A 739 -41.38 0.94 -20.90
C PHE A 739 -40.96 0.49 -19.49
N GLU A 740 -41.90 -0.06 -18.74
CA GLU A 740 -41.67 -0.77 -17.49
C GLU A 740 -41.87 -2.26 -17.76
N LEU A 741 -40.80 -3.04 -17.63
CA LEU A 741 -40.84 -4.49 -17.72
C LEU A 741 -41.29 -5.06 -16.36
N LYS A 742 -42.43 -5.74 -16.33
CA LYS A 742 -42.98 -6.38 -15.13
C LYS A 742 -42.89 -7.90 -15.20
N SER A 743 -42.31 -8.51 -14.17
CA SER A 743 -42.22 -9.95 -13.99
C SER A 743 -41.95 -10.29 -12.52
N ASP A 744 -42.64 -11.28 -11.97
CA ASP A 744 -42.46 -11.73 -10.58
C ASP A 744 -41.07 -12.34 -10.32
N LEU A 745 -40.35 -12.70 -11.38
CA LEU A 745 -38.99 -13.25 -11.30
C LEU A 745 -37.90 -12.16 -11.18
N LEU A 746 -38.24 -10.89 -11.34
CA LEU A 746 -37.27 -9.78 -11.20
C LEU A 746 -37.11 -9.38 -9.74
N GLY A 747 -36.37 -10.19 -8.97
CA GLY A 747 -36.07 -9.94 -7.55
C GLY A 747 -34.64 -9.45 -7.30
N GLN A 748 -33.99 -10.02 -6.29
CA GLN A 748 -32.59 -9.75 -5.91
C GLN A 748 -31.59 -10.74 -6.55
N ASP A 749 -32.12 -11.82 -7.15
CA ASP A 749 -31.35 -12.89 -7.75
C ASP A 749 -31.02 -12.62 -9.22
N GLU A 750 -29.96 -13.28 -9.70
CA GLU A 750 -29.54 -13.18 -11.09
C GLU A 750 -30.63 -13.73 -12.02
N SER A 751 -31.03 -12.94 -13.01
CA SER A 751 -32.15 -13.24 -13.91
C SER A 751 -31.73 -13.09 -15.36
N ILE A 752 -32.23 -13.96 -16.25
CA ILE A 752 -31.97 -13.86 -17.69
C ILE A 752 -33.22 -13.31 -18.40
N ILE A 753 -33.08 -12.17 -19.06
CA ILE A 753 -34.14 -11.53 -19.85
C ILE A 753 -33.84 -11.71 -21.34
N ARG A 754 -34.76 -12.36 -22.05
CA ARG A 754 -34.65 -12.60 -23.49
C ARG A 754 -35.65 -11.77 -24.26
N TRP A 755 -35.14 -10.97 -25.18
CA TRP A 755 -35.88 -10.10 -26.08
C TRP A 755 -35.88 -10.71 -27.48
N ARG A 756 -37.02 -10.68 -28.17
CA ARG A 756 -37.14 -11.14 -29.56
C ARG A 756 -37.95 -10.14 -30.38
N HIS A 757 -37.43 -9.79 -31.55
CA HIS A 757 -38.06 -8.88 -32.51
C HIS A 757 -37.97 -9.45 -33.92
N GLN A 758 -38.98 -9.18 -34.74
CA GLN A 758 -39.00 -9.55 -36.15
C GLN A 758 -39.36 -8.33 -37.00
N THR A 759 -38.56 -8.04 -38.02
CA THR A 759 -38.81 -6.94 -38.96
C THR A 759 -38.67 -7.42 -40.39
N THR A 760 -39.63 -7.10 -41.25
CA THR A 760 -39.55 -7.42 -42.67
C THR A 760 -38.66 -6.42 -43.40
N VAL A 761 -37.69 -6.91 -44.18
CA VAL A 761 -36.77 -6.10 -45.01
C VAL A 761 -37.24 -6.17 -46.46
N PRO A 762 -37.58 -5.04 -47.12
CA PRO A 762 -38.06 -5.06 -48.50
C PRO A 762 -36.98 -5.55 -49.48
N ALA A 763 -37.32 -6.51 -50.35
CA ALA A 763 -36.41 -7.07 -51.35
C ALA A 763 -35.84 -6.03 -52.34
N SER A 764 -36.43 -4.84 -52.43
CA SER A 764 -35.94 -3.72 -53.26
C SER A 764 -34.69 -3.03 -52.69
N VAL A 765 -34.25 -3.37 -51.47
CA VAL A 765 -33.09 -2.76 -50.76
C VAL A 765 -31.83 -3.65 -50.84
N LEU A 766 -31.79 -4.61 -51.76
CA LEU A 766 -30.64 -5.51 -52.04
C LEU A 766 -29.44 -4.80 -52.70
N THR A 767 -29.14 -3.57 -52.29
CA THR A 767 -28.15 -2.66 -52.89
C THR A 767 -27.10 -2.21 -51.87
N ASP A 768 -26.50 -3.12 -51.08
CA ASP A 768 -25.36 -2.78 -50.21
C ASP A 768 -25.65 -1.57 -49.27
N GLU A 769 -26.92 -1.34 -48.92
CA GLU A 769 -27.37 -0.23 -48.07
C GLU A 769 -27.26 -0.60 -46.58
N ILE A 770 -27.03 0.41 -45.74
CA ILE A 770 -26.90 0.25 -44.30
C ILE A 770 -28.29 0.30 -43.66
N HIS A 771 -28.69 -0.78 -43.02
CA HIS A 771 -29.88 -0.90 -42.18
C HIS A 771 -29.54 -0.70 -40.70
N LEU A 772 -30.39 0.04 -39.98
CA LEU A 772 -30.26 0.22 -38.54
C LEU A 772 -31.16 -0.78 -37.81
N VAL A 773 -30.56 -1.61 -36.96
CA VAL A 773 -31.27 -2.56 -36.10
C VAL A 773 -31.30 -2.01 -34.68
N GLU A 774 -32.48 -1.79 -34.14
CA GLU A 774 -32.66 -1.27 -32.79
C GLU A 774 -32.51 -2.38 -31.75
N LEU A 775 -31.91 -2.05 -30.61
CA LEU A 775 -31.74 -2.95 -29.48
C LEU A 775 -32.33 -2.31 -28.22
N PRO A 776 -32.94 -3.10 -27.31
CA PRO A 776 -33.38 -2.60 -26.02
C PRO A 776 -32.16 -2.15 -25.20
N ILE A 777 -32.37 -1.19 -24.29
CA ILE A 777 -31.39 -0.79 -23.27
C ILE A 777 -32.10 -0.58 -21.91
N PRO A 778 -31.46 -0.86 -20.77
CA PRO A 778 -32.02 -0.54 -19.47
C PRO A 778 -32.12 0.98 -19.28
N ALA A 779 -33.23 1.45 -18.71
CA ALA A 779 -33.51 2.88 -18.49
C ALA A 779 -33.27 3.29 -17.03
N LEU A 780 -32.15 2.82 -16.48
CA LEU A 780 -31.70 3.12 -15.12
C LEU A 780 -30.57 4.15 -15.16
N ALA A 781 -30.44 4.91 -14.08
CA ALA A 781 -29.34 5.87 -13.93
C ALA A 781 -27.98 5.17 -13.70
N ASP A 782 -27.99 3.97 -13.12
CA ASP A 782 -26.81 3.24 -12.70
C ASP A 782 -26.82 1.80 -13.23
N VAL A 783 -26.07 1.59 -14.32
CA VAL A 783 -25.95 0.32 -15.04
C VAL A 783 -24.49 0.06 -15.31
N THR A 784 -23.98 -1.07 -14.82
CA THR A 784 -22.60 -1.51 -15.09
C THR A 784 -22.61 -2.67 -16.09
N VAL A 785 -21.91 -2.52 -17.22
CA VAL A 785 -21.80 -3.58 -18.24
C VAL A 785 -20.64 -4.54 -17.86
N ARG A 786 -20.93 -5.84 -17.80
CA ARG A 786 -19.95 -6.89 -17.49
C ARG A 786 -19.38 -7.46 -18.79
N GLY A 787 -18.16 -7.03 -19.13
CA GLY A 787 -17.43 -7.50 -20.32
C GLY A 787 -17.87 -6.81 -21.61
N ASP A 788 -17.40 -7.33 -22.74
CA ASP A 788 -17.77 -6.81 -24.06
C ASP A 788 -19.15 -7.32 -24.48
N VAL A 789 -19.96 -6.44 -25.06
CA VAL A 789 -21.25 -6.77 -25.68
C VAL A 789 -20.99 -7.28 -27.09
N ILE A 790 -21.27 -8.56 -27.32
CA ILE A 790 -21.07 -9.21 -28.62
C ILE A 790 -22.40 -9.28 -29.36
N VAL A 791 -22.42 -8.74 -30.58
CA VAL A 791 -23.55 -8.82 -31.51
C VAL A 791 -23.17 -9.70 -32.69
N THR A 792 -23.72 -10.90 -32.75
CA THR A 792 -23.49 -11.83 -33.85
C THR A 792 -24.49 -11.58 -34.97
N VAL A 793 -24.01 -11.50 -36.20
CA VAL A 793 -24.81 -11.20 -37.39
C VAL A 793 -24.72 -12.39 -38.36
N GLN A 794 -25.87 -12.86 -38.84
CA GLN A 794 -25.97 -14.05 -39.69
C GLN A 794 -26.92 -13.84 -40.88
N GLY A 795 -26.40 -14.00 -42.10
CA GLY A 795 -27.19 -13.96 -43.34
C GLY A 795 -27.94 -15.27 -43.63
N ASP A 796 -28.63 -15.32 -44.77
CA ASP A 796 -29.38 -16.49 -45.24
C ASP A 796 -28.64 -17.24 -46.38
N SER A 797 -29.35 -18.11 -47.11
CA SER A 797 -28.78 -18.88 -48.23
C SER A 797 -28.48 -18.05 -49.48
N SER A 798 -29.07 -16.85 -49.60
CA SER A 798 -29.03 -16.00 -50.80
C SER A 798 -28.35 -14.64 -50.57
N ASN A 799 -28.32 -14.16 -49.33
CA ASN A 799 -27.82 -12.86 -48.93
C ASN A 799 -26.90 -12.99 -47.72
N ASP A 800 -25.76 -12.31 -47.77
CA ASP A 800 -24.89 -12.14 -46.63
C ASP A 800 -25.31 -10.89 -45.83
N LEU A 801 -25.26 -10.99 -44.50
CA LEU A 801 -25.52 -9.89 -43.58
C LEU A 801 -24.25 -9.59 -42.80
N TYR A 802 -23.81 -8.33 -42.82
CA TYR A 802 -22.57 -7.88 -42.19
C TYR A 802 -22.83 -6.79 -41.17
N ALA A 803 -22.01 -6.72 -40.12
CA ALA A 803 -21.94 -5.52 -39.28
C ALA A 803 -21.14 -4.42 -40.02
N ALA A 804 -21.73 -3.24 -40.21
CA ALA A 804 -21.11 -2.18 -41.01
C ALA A 804 -19.88 -1.55 -40.32
N ASP A 805 -19.88 -1.53 -38.99
CA ASP A 805 -18.87 -0.84 -38.19
C ASP A 805 -17.77 -1.80 -37.64
N SER A 806 -17.81 -3.10 -37.99
CA SER A 806 -16.87 -4.11 -37.49
C SER A 806 -15.87 -4.57 -38.55
N GLN A 807 -14.63 -4.85 -38.11
CA GLN A 807 -13.62 -5.51 -38.93
C GLN A 807 -13.93 -7.01 -39.16
N SER A 808 -14.75 -7.61 -38.28
CA SER A 808 -15.27 -8.97 -38.43
C SER A 808 -16.62 -8.93 -39.17
N ARG A 809 -16.76 -9.76 -40.20
CA ARG A 809 -17.98 -9.81 -41.03
C ARG A 809 -19.21 -10.31 -40.27
N SER A 810 -19.03 -11.12 -39.22
CA SER A 810 -20.12 -11.81 -38.51
C SER A 810 -20.32 -11.38 -37.06
N GLU A 811 -19.47 -10.50 -36.52
CA GLU A 811 -19.53 -10.09 -35.12
C GLU A 811 -19.20 -8.60 -34.98
N ALA A 812 -19.98 -7.87 -34.19
CA ALA A 812 -19.65 -6.54 -33.73
C ALA A 812 -19.46 -6.56 -32.20
N ILE A 813 -18.39 -5.93 -31.73
CA ILE A 813 -17.99 -5.91 -30.31
C ILE A 813 -18.12 -4.49 -29.80
N PHE A 814 -18.85 -4.30 -28.71
CA PHE A 814 -19.07 -2.99 -28.10
C PHE A 814 -18.69 -3.02 -26.62
N GLN A 815 -18.08 -1.94 -26.12
CA GLN A 815 -17.74 -1.79 -24.69
C GLN A 815 -18.93 -1.29 -23.84
N THR A 816 -19.98 -0.79 -24.49
CA THR A 816 -21.22 -0.30 -23.86
C THR A 816 -22.41 -0.90 -24.59
N LEU A 817 -23.59 -0.91 -23.95
CA LEU A 817 -24.82 -1.40 -24.60
C LEU A 817 -25.20 -0.49 -25.78
N PRO A 818 -25.14 -0.98 -27.03
CA PRO A 818 -25.53 -0.19 -28.19
C PRO A 818 -27.06 -0.11 -28.25
N ASP A 819 -27.61 1.08 -28.48
CA ASP A 819 -29.04 1.28 -28.72
C ASP A 819 -29.44 0.96 -30.17
N GLN A 820 -28.47 1.01 -31.10
CA GLN A 820 -28.64 0.64 -32.51
C GLN A 820 -27.37 -0.01 -33.06
N VAL A 821 -27.54 -0.97 -33.97
CA VAL A 821 -26.46 -1.63 -34.71
C VAL A 821 -26.68 -1.44 -36.21
N ARG A 822 -25.64 -0.99 -36.90
CA ARG A 822 -25.64 -0.85 -38.36
C ARG A 822 -25.30 -2.19 -39.02
N VAL A 823 -26.23 -2.72 -39.80
CA VAL A 823 -26.04 -3.95 -40.58
C VAL A 823 -26.14 -3.65 -42.08
N ARG A 824 -25.37 -4.36 -42.89
CA ARG A 824 -25.33 -4.21 -44.35
C ARG A 824 -25.71 -5.52 -45.01
N LEU A 825 -26.57 -5.45 -46.02
CA LEU A 825 -27.05 -6.62 -46.75
C LEU A 825 -26.44 -6.65 -48.14
N ALA A 826 -25.76 -7.76 -48.47
CA ALA A 826 -25.12 -7.95 -49.78
C ALA A 826 -25.60 -9.23 -50.45
N LYS A 827 -25.86 -9.17 -51.75
CA LYS A 827 -26.21 -10.35 -52.56
C LYS A 827 -24.97 -11.23 -52.73
N ARG A 828 -25.11 -12.51 -52.40
CA ARG A 828 -24.02 -13.48 -52.50
C ARG A 828 -23.53 -13.57 -53.95
N THR A 829 -22.23 -13.33 -54.21
CA THR A 829 -21.67 -13.24 -55.58
C THR A 829 -20.86 -14.49 -55.90
N THR A 830 -21.41 -15.31 -56.79
CA THR A 830 -21.14 -16.75 -56.96
C THR A 830 -19.76 -17.15 -57.53
N SER A 831 -18.74 -16.29 -57.61
CA SER A 831 -17.40 -16.68 -58.11
C SER A 831 -16.30 -16.75 -57.06
N GLN A 832 -16.54 -16.29 -55.83
CA GLN A 832 -15.53 -16.34 -54.75
C GLN A 832 -16.10 -16.90 -53.43
N ASP A 833 -17.34 -17.41 -53.46
CA ASP A 833 -18.07 -17.89 -52.27
C ASP A 833 -17.82 -19.35 -51.91
N ASP A 834 -17.34 -20.18 -52.84
CA ASP A 834 -17.11 -21.61 -52.55
C ASP A 834 -15.71 -21.88 -51.95
N LEU A 835 -14.78 -20.92 -51.98
CA LEU A 835 -13.42 -21.12 -51.46
C LEU A 835 -13.33 -20.83 -49.95
N ALA A 836 -13.24 -21.87 -49.13
CA ALA A 836 -13.06 -21.78 -47.69
C ALA A 836 -11.64 -22.24 -47.27
N ILE A 837 -10.91 -21.39 -46.56
CA ILE A 837 -9.60 -21.73 -45.98
C ILE A 837 -9.82 -22.24 -44.55
N ARG A 838 -9.83 -23.56 -44.37
CA ARG A 838 -10.13 -24.23 -43.09
C ARG A 838 -8.97 -24.11 -42.10
N LYS A 839 -7.75 -24.26 -42.58
CA LYS A 839 -6.51 -24.22 -41.79
C LYS A 839 -5.42 -23.56 -42.60
N ALA A 840 -4.64 -22.66 -41.98
CA ALA A 840 -3.49 -22.08 -42.63
C ALA A 840 -2.30 -21.95 -41.67
N VAL A 841 -1.11 -22.27 -42.18
CA VAL A 841 0.17 -22.02 -41.53
C VAL A 841 1.00 -21.18 -42.49
N LEU A 842 1.29 -19.96 -42.10
CA LEU A 842 2.24 -19.10 -42.77
C LEU A 842 3.60 -19.22 -42.07
N ARG A 843 4.65 -19.50 -42.83
CA ARG A 843 6.02 -19.64 -42.31
C ARG A 843 6.91 -18.62 -43.01
N SER A 844 7.47 -17.67 -42.28
CA SER A 844 8.34 -16.63 -42.81
C SER A 844 9.77 -16.85 -42.28
N ALA A 845 10.70 -17.22 -43.17
CA ALA A 845 12.12 -17.26 -42.89
C ALA A 845 12.78 -15.98 -43.39
N VAL A 846 13.38 -15.25 -42.46
CA VAL A 846 13.93 -13.90 -42.72
C VAL A 846 15.44 -14.01 -42.73
N GLY A 847 16.05 -13.81 -43.88
CA GLY A 847 17.51 -13.76 -44.05
C GLY A 847 18.04 -12.34 -43.89
N THR A 848 19.30 -12.15 -44.29
CA THR A 848 19.95 -10.83 -44.32
C THR A 848 19.62 -10.04 -45.59
N ALA A 849 19.41 -10.72 -46.71
CA ALA A 849 19.11 -10.12 -48.02
C ALA A 849 17.84 -10.69 -48.67
N THR A 850 17.48 -11.93 -48.33
CA THR A 850 16.32 -12.62 -48.90
C THR A 850 15.37 -13.06 -47.80
N ARG A 851 14.08 -12.98 -48.10
CA ARG A 851 12.99 -13.46 -47.27
C ARG A 851 12.25 -14.57 -48.00
N HIS A 852 12.12 -15.72 -47.36
CA HIS A 852 11.36 -16.85 -47.86
C HIS A 852 10.06 -16.95 -47.06
N GLU A 853 8.91 -16.92 -47.74
CA GLU A 853 7.63 -17.22 -47.11
C GLU A 853 7.01 -18.46 -47.72
N GLN A 854 6.41 -19.30 -46.88
CA GLN A 854 5.65 -20.47 -47.27
C GLN A 854 4.27 -20.42 -46.64
N LEU A 855 3.23 -20.49 -47.46
CA LEU A 855 1.84 -20.66 -47.05
C LEU A 855 1.43 -22.11 -47.28
N LEU A 856 1.16 -22.82 -46.18
CA LEU A 856 0.51 -24.12 -46.18
C LEU A 856 -0.95 -23.93 -45.80
N ALA A 857 -1.88 -24.20 -46.70
CA ALA A 857 -3.30 -24.00 -46.45
C ALA A 857 -4.12 -25.23 -46.86
N GLN A 858 -5.09 -25.58 -46.02
CA GLN A 858 -6.14 -26.53 -46.35
C GLN A 858 -7.35 -25.74 -46.84
N ILE A 859 -7.63 -25.85 -48.13
CA ILE A 859 -8.73 -25.16 -48.78
C ILE A 859 -9.82 -26.15 -49.19
N GLN A 860 -11.02 -25.64 -49.39
CA GLN A 860 -12.13 -26.41 -49.95
C GLN A 860 -12.90 -25.51 -50.91
N GLY A 861 -13.21 -26.02 -52.11
CA GLY A 861 -13.99 -25.32 -53.13
C GLY A 861 -13.24 -24.20 -53.87
N GLY A 862 -13.88 -23.63 -54.89
CA GLY A 862 -13.37 -22.51 -55.69
C GLY A 862 -12.46 -22.88 -56.86
N GLU A 863 -12.49 -22.06 -57.92
CA GLU A 863 -11.68 -22.26 -59.16
C GLU A 863 -10.34 -21.53 -59.14
N SER A 864 -10.18 -20.52 -58.27
CA SER A 864 -8.91 -19.80 -58.11
C SER A 864 -8.75 -19.21 -56.71
N LEU A 865 -7.51 -19.14 -56.24
CA LEU A 865 -7.13 -18.47 -55.00
C LEU A 865 -6.32 -17.20 -55.33
N ASP A 866 -6.85 -16.05 -54.94
CA ASP A 866 -6.19 -14.75 -55.04
C ASP A 866 -5.53 -14.38 -53.72
N LEU A 867 -4.21 -14.15 -53.75
CA LEU A 867 -3.40 -13.73 -52.60
C LEU A 867 -2.81 -12.34 -52.87
N GLY A 868 -3.00 -11.40 -51.94
CA GLY A 868 -2.47 -10.05 -52.10
C GLY A 868 -0.96 -9.99 -51.85
N LEU A 869 -0.27 -9.13 -52.59
CA LEU A 869 1.12 -8.73 -52.38
C LEU A 869 1.18 -7.21 -52.08
N PRO A 870 2.11 -6.75 -51.23
CA PRO A 870 2.31 -5.33 -50.98
C PRO A 870 2.83 -4.62 -52.24
N VAL A 871 2.48 -3.33 -52.35
CA VAL A 871 2.81 -2.48 -53.49
C VAL A 871 4.32 -2.24 -53.54
N GLY A 872 4.95 -2.38 -54.72
CA GLY A 872 6.36 -2.03 -54.93
C GLY A 872 7.35 -3.21 -54.88
N LEU A 873 6.89 -4.45 -54.76
CA LEU A 873 7.73 -5.64 -54.92
C LEU A 873 7.96 -5.92 -56.41
N SER A 874 9.17 -5.71 -56.93
CA SER A 874 9.51 -6.02 -58.33
C SER A 874 9.96 -7.47 -58.51
N ASP A 875 10.92 -7.93 -57.71
CA ASP A 875 11.52 -9.28 -57.83
C ASP A 875 10.95 -10.23 -56.78
N VAL A 876 10.04 -11.10 -57.22
CA VAL A 876 9.42 -12.15 -56.39
C VAL A 876 9.43 -13.45 -57.19
N ASP A 877 10.21 -14.41 -56.72
CA ASP A 877 10.16 -15.79 -57.21
C ASP A 877 9.07 -16.55 -56.48
N TYR A 878 8.34 -17.41 -57.18
CA TYR A 878 7.22 -18.17 -56.60
C TYR A 878 7.12 -19.59 -57.13
N GLU A 879 6.74 -20.51 -56.25
CA GLU A 879 6.40 -21.89 -56.56
C GLU A 879 5.08 -22.23 -55.87
N ALA A 880 4.14 -22.83 -56.58
CA ALA A 880 2.87 -23.29 -56.01
C ALA A 880 2.64 -24.76 -56.31
N PHE A 881 2.15 -25.48 -55.30
CA PHE A 881 1.73 -26.85 -55.40
C PHE A 881 0.32 -26.99 -54.85
N VAL A 882 -0.52 -27.77 -55.54
CA VAL A 882 -1.84 -28.22 -55.08
C VAL A 882 -1.77 -29.74 -54.98
N ASP A 883 -2.00 -30.28 -53.78
CA ASP A 883 -1.88 -31.71 -53.47
C ASP A 883 -0.52 -32.36 -53.85
N GLY A 884 0.52 -31.53 -53.95
CA GLY A 884 1.88 -31.93 -54.33
C GLY A 884 2.19 -31.82 -55.82
N GLU A 885 1.20 -31.50 -56.67
CA GLU A 885 1.41 -31.21 -58.09
C GLU A 885 1.65 -29.71 -58.33
N ARG A 886 2.60 -29.37 -59.20
CA ARG A 886 2.94 -27.97 -59.47
C ARG A 886 1.86 -27.31 -60.33
N VAL A 887 1.34 -26.17 -59.89
CA VAL A 887 0.28 -25.42 -60.60
C VAL A 887 0.79 -24.08 -61.12
N MET A 888 0.21 -23.62 -62.23
CA MET A 888 0.49 -22.29 -62.78
C MET A 888 -0.06 -21.19 -61.86
N VAL A 889 0.79 -20.21 -61.55
CA VAL A 889 0.43 -18.99 -60.81
C VAL A 889 0.54 -17.82 -61.77
N SER A 890 -0.54 -17.05 -61.90
CA SER A 890 -0.54 -15.79 -62.62
C SER A 890 -0.27 -14.66 -61.64
N ARG A 891 0.67 -13.78 -61.96
CA ARG A 891 0.98 -12.59 -61.16
C ARG A 891 0.29 -11.37 -61.77
N ASP A 892 -0.67 -10.81 -61.04
CA ASP A 892 -1.14 -9.43 -61.24
C ASP A 892 -0.28 -8.49 -60.38
N LYS A 893 -0.20 -7.20 -60.72
CA LYS A 893 0.75 -6.22 -60.14
C LYS A 893 0.86 -6.32 -58.61
N ASN A 894 -0.26 -6.51 -57.92
CA ASN A 894 -0.33 -6.63 -56.46
C ASN A 894 -1.00 -7.93 -55.99
N ALA A 895 -1.10 -8.98 -56.81
CA ALA A 895 -1.72 -10.24 -56.40
C ALA A 895 -1.13 -11.47 -57.12
N LEU A 896 -1.09 -12.60 -56.41
CA LEU A 896 -0.82 -13.91 -56.98
C LEU A 896 -2.13 -14.68 -57.10
N ARG A 897 -2.49 -15.03 -58.34
CA ARG A 897 -3.66 -15.84 -58.66
C ARG A 897 -3.23 -17.26 -58.97
N MET A 898 -3.66 -18.21 -58.16
CA MET A 898 -3.43 -19.64 -58.33
C MET A 898 -4.69 -20.30 -58.89
N SER A 899 -4.55 -21.14 -59.92
CA SER A 899 -5.66 -21.97 -60.40
C SER A 899 -5.91 -23.13 -59.44
N LEU A 900 -7.18 -23.44 -59.16
CA LEU A 900 -7.60 -24.57 -58.34
C LEU A 900 -8.38 -25.60 -59.18
N PRO A 901 -8.50 -26.86 -58.73
CA PRO A 901 -9.21 -27.91 -59.47
C PRO A 901 -10.71 -27.63 -59.69
N GLY A 902 -11.32 -26.71 -58.92
CA GLY A 902 -12.72 -26.31 -59.05
C GLY A 902 -13.72 -27.32 -58.49
N ASP A 903 -13.26 -28.37 -57.83
CA ASP A 903 -14.11 -29.32 -57.11
C ASP A 903 -14.35 -28.88 -55.65
N ASN A 904 -15.29 -29.52 -54.97
CA ASN A 904 -15.63 -29.25 -53.56
C ASN A 904 -14.85 -30.13 -52.57
N GLU A 905 -13.82 -30.85 -53.05
CA GLU A 905 -12.93 -31.64 -52.20
C GLU A 905 -11.96 -30.72 -51.45
N THR A 906 -11.26 -31.32 -50.49
CA THR A 906 -10.31 -30.58 -49.67
C THR A 906 -8.93 -30.72 -50.29
N HIS A 907 -8.38 -29.61 -50.76
CA HIS A 907 -7.04 -29.57 -51.33
C HIS A 907 -6.04 -28.93 -50.37
N LEU A 908 -4.80 -29.41 -50.45
CA LEU A 908 -3.66 -28.84 -49.76
C LEU A 908 -2.88 -27.94 -50.70
N ILE A 909 -2.71 -26.68 -50.30
CA ILE A 909 -1.87 -25.72 -51.01
C ILE A 909 -0.54 -25.57 -50.29
N ASP A 910 0.56 -25.61 -51.06
CA ASP A 910 1.89 -25.18 -50.65
C ASP A 910 2.36 -24.09 -51.63
N LEU A 911 2.24 -22.83 -51.21
CA LEU A 911 2.77 -21.69 -51.94
C LEU A 911 4.05 -21.21 -51.28
N ARG A 912 5.12 -21.04 -52.05
CA ARG A 912 6.42 -20.56 -51.61
C ARG A 912 6.77 -19.32 -52.40
N ILE A 913 7.23 -18.29 -51.71
CA ILE A 913 7.74 -17.06 -52.32
C ILE A 913 9.10 -16.70 -51.76
N TRP A 914 9.97 -16.19 -52.62
CA TRP A 914 11.25 -15.60 -52.25
C TRP A 914 11.27 -14.15 -52.69
N VAL A 915 11.59 -13.27 -51.75
CA VAL A 915 11.56 -11.83 -51.93
C VAL A 915 12.92 -11.26 -51.55
N GLU A 916 13.49 -10.42 -52.40
CA GLU A 916 14.65 -9.60 -52.04
C GLU A 916 14.18 -8.41 -51.20
N GLU A 917 14.25 -8.58 -49.88
CA GLU A 917 13.91 -7.55 -48.91
C GLU A 917 15.11 -7.37 -47.96
N PRO A 918 15.97 -6.35 -48.17
CA PRO A 918 17.13 -6.14 -47.33
C PRO A 918 16.69 -5.71 -45.93
N THR A 919 16.75 -6.64 -44.97
CA THR A 919 16.54 -6.41 -43.54
C THR A 919 17.82 -5.82 -42.91
N HIS A 920 18.25 -4.65 -43.39
CA HIS A 920 19.38 -3.91 -42.82
C HIS A 920 18.89 -2.80 -41.88
N GLY A 921 19.15 -2.95 -40.58
CA GLY A 921 18.85 -1.93 -39.58
C GLY A 921 19.06 -2.43 -38.15
N LEU A 922 19.22 -1.49 -37.21
CA LEU A 922 19.24 -1.81 -35.77
C LEU A 922 17.89 -2.41 -35.31
N LEU A 923 16.80 -2.05 -35.99
CA LEU A 923 15.44 -2.52 -35.73
C LEU A 923 14.77 -2.76 -37.09
N ALA A 924 14.25 -3.96 -37.31
CA ALA A 924 13.51 -4.31 -38.51
C ALA A 924 12.04 -4.59 -38.17
N ASN A 925 11.13 -4.15 -39.04
CA ASN A 925 9.71 -4.41 -38.92
C ASN A 925 9.33 -5.52 -39.90
N ILE A 926 8.79 -6.62 -39.38
CA ILE A 926 8.45 -7.81 -40.15
C ILE A 926 6.94 -7.98 -40.14
N ARG A 927 6.37 -7.97 -41.34
CA ARG A 927 4.94 -8.22 -41.60
C ARG A 927 4.82 -9.25 -42.71
N PRO A 928 3.90 -10.22 -42.65
CA PRO A 928 3.61 -11.14 -43.74
C PRO A 928 3.56 -10.46 -45.10
N THR A 929 4.28 -11.01 -46.07
CA THR A 929 4.26 -10.49 -47.44
C THR A 929 3.02 -10.99 -48.17
N LEU A 930 2.63 -12.25 -47.94
CA LEU A 930 1.38 -12.82 -48.44
C LEU A 930 0.18 -12.31 -47.62
N GLN A 931 -0.75 -11.62 -48.29
CA GLN A 931 -2.04 -11.29 -47.71
C GLN A 931 -3.07 -12.35 -48.08
N ILE A 932 -3.56 -13.06 -47.07
CA ILE A 932 -4.61 -14.08 -47.22
C ILE A 932 -5.97 -13.37 -47.16
N PRO A 933 -6.95 -13.75 -48.01
CA PRO A 933 -8.31 -13.23 -47.91
C PRO A 933 -8.93 -13.50 -46.53
N VAL A 934 -9.77 -12.57 -46.07
CA VAL A 934 -10.32 -12.44 -44.69
C VAL A 934 -11.24 -13.62 -44.25
N ARG A 935 -11.34 -14.69 -45.06
CA ARG A 935 -12.06 -15.93 -44.74
C ARG A 935 -11.15 -17.08 -44.28
N ALA A 936 -9.88 -16.81 -43.99
CA ALA A 936 -9.02 -17.76 -43.31
C ALA A 936 -9.44 -17.89 -41.84
N GLY A 937 -9.68 -19.12 -41.39
CA GLY A 937 -9.95 -19.41 -39.98
C GLY A 937 -8.73 -19.16 -39.09
N ARG A 938 -8.37 -20.14 -38.26
CA ARG A 938 -7.17 -20.03 -37.43
C ARG A 938 -5.91 -20.06 -38.30
N VAL A 939 -5.14 -18.98 -38.29
CA VAL A 939 -3.85 -18.88 -38.98
C VAL A 939 -2.72 -18.93 -37.96
N TYR A 940 -1.81 -19.89 -38.11
CA TYR A 940 -0.54 -19.89 -37.39
C TYR A 940 0.51 -19.16 -38.22
N TRP A 941 1.28 -18.27 -37.58
CA TRP A 941 2.40 -17.60 -38.20
C TRP A 941 3.70 -17.95 -37.51
N GLN A 942 4.54 -18.71 -38.20
CA GLN A 942 5.87 -19.08 -37.75
C GLN A 942 6.90 -18.12 -38.34
N ILE A 943 7.69 -17.46 -37.50
CA ILE A 943 8.82 -16.64 -37.92
C ILE A 943 10.11 -17.36 -37.58
N VAL A 944 10.99 -17.49 -38.57
CA VAL A 944 12.34 -18.04 -38.40
C VAL A 944 13.34 -16.92 -38.66
N LEU A 945 14.02 -16.50 -37.59
CA LEU A 945 15.07 -15.49 -37.65
C LEU A 945 16.47 -16.15 -37.66
N PRO A 946 17.50 -15.47 -38.17
CA PRO A 946 18.88 -15.89 -38.02
C PRO A 946 19.24 -16.10 -36.54
N ARG A 947 20.31 -16.84 -36.25
CA ARG A 947 20.70 -17.17 -34.86
C ARG A 947 20.97 -15.93 -34.00
N ASP A 948 21.40 -14.85 -34.63
CA ASP A 948 21.67 -13.54 -34.05
C ASP A 948 20.46 -12.59 -34.11
N GLY A 949 19.31 -13.00 -34.66
CA GLY A 949 18.09 -12.18 -34.72
C GLY A 949 17.10 -12.56 -33.62
N HIS A 950 16.59 -11.56 -32.90
CA HIS A 950 15.57 -11.75 -31.88
C HIS A 950 14.35 -10.88 -32.10
N VAL A 951 13.17 -11.41 -31.76
CA VAL A 951 11.95 -10.61 -31.66
C VAL A 951 11.98 -9.83 -30.36
N VAL A 952 11.84 -8.51 -30.44
CA VAL A 952 11.79 -7.61 -29.27
C VAL A 952 10.38 -7.13 -28.96
N TRP A 953 9.50 -7.13 -29.96
CA TRP A 953 8.11 -6.70 -29.79
C TRP A 953 7.21 -7.37 -30.83
N ALA A 954 5.96 -7.62 -30.44
CA ALA A 954 4.90 -8.15 -31.30
C ALA A 954 3.60 -7.40 -31.00
N ALA A 955 2.78 -7.18 -32.03
CA ALA A 955 1.50 -6.46 -31.89
C ALA A 955 0.60 -7.06 -30.78
N PRO A 956 -0.11 -6.24 -29.99
CA PRO A 956 -1.01 -6.75 -28.96
C PRO A 956 -2.19 -7.56 -29.52
N SER A 957 -2.56 -7.30 -30.78
CA SER A 957 -3.66 -7.96 -31.48
C SER A 957 -3.36 -9.41 -31.91
N ILE A 958 -2.12 -9.90 -31.75
CA ILE A 958 -1.74 -11.26 -32.14
C ILE A 958 -1.50 -12.16 -30.92
N GLY A 959 -2.11 -13.34 -30.95
CA GLY A 959 -1.90 -14.36 -29.93
C GLY A 959 -0.50 -14.96 -30.05
N ARG A 960 0.09 -15.31 -28.91
CA ARG A 960 1.40 -15.97 -28.83
C ARG A 960 1.17 -17.46 -28.55
N ALA A 961 1.46 -18.31 -29.52
CA ALA A 961 1.39 -19.77 -29.36
C ALA A 961 2.75 -20.33 -28.92
N MET A 962 3.26 -19.81 -27.80
CA MET A 962 4.59 -20.10 -27.27
C MET A 962 4.54 -20.24 -25.75
N ASN A 963 5.36 -21.15 -25.20
CA ASN A 963 5.53 -21.31 -23.77
C ASN A 963 6.91 -20.80 -23.33
N TRP A 964 7.00 -20.26 -22.12
CA TRP A 964 8.27 -19.98 -21.50
C TRP A 964 8.94 -21.29 -21.09
N GLN A 965 10.18 -21.48 -21.55
CA GLN A 965 11.02 -22.57 -21.10
C GLN A 965 12.29 -22.01 -20.50
N PHE A 966 12.61 -22.50 -19.31
CA PHE A 966 13.87 -22.24 -18.65
C PHE A 966 14.86 -23.34 -19.02
N ASP A 967 15.93 -22.94 -19.71
CA ASP A 967 17.18 -23.69 -19.89
C ASP A 967 18.19 -23.05 -18.90
N PRO A 968 19.19 -23.74 -18.31
CA PRO A 968 19.86 -23.38 -17.04
C PRO A 968 20.32 -21.92 -16.87
N TRP A 969 20.57 -21.20 -17.97
CA TRP A 969 20.95 -19.78 -17.99
C TRP A 969 20.15 -18.94 -19.00
N ARG A 970 19.12 -19.52 -19.63
CA ARG A 970 18.35 -18.93 -20.73
C ARG A 970 16.86 -19.19 -20.53
N LEU A 971 16.14 -18.12 -20.19
CA LEU A 971 14.69 -18.07 -20.30
C LEU A 971 14.34 -17.68 -21.74
N ALA A 972 13.75 -18.60 -22.50
CA ALA A 972 13.34 -18.34 -23.88
C ALA A 972 11.92 -18.83 -24.12
N ARG A 973 11.22 -18.18 -25.05
CA ARG A 973 9.96 -18.70 -25.55
C ARG A 973 10.22 -19.79 -26.58
N GLN A 974 9.58 -20.94 -26.38
CA GLN A 974 9.57 -22.02 -27.36
C GLN A 974 8.16 -22.15 -27.97
N PRO A 975 8.05 -22.32 -29.30
CA PRO A 975 6.79 -22.64 -29.97
C PRO A 975 6.11 -23.87 -29.35
N ILE A 976 4.79 -23.78 -29.13
CA ILE A 976 3.98 -24.92 -28.63
C ILE A 976 3.90 -26.04 -29.69
N HIS A 977 4.00 -25.66 -30.97
CA HIS A 977 4.05 -26.60 -32.09
C HIS A 977 5.40 -26.49 -32.81
N ASN A 978 6.04 -27.63 -33.02
CA ASN A 978 7.22 -27.74 -33.90
C ASN A 978 6.78 -27.82 -35.37
N ASP A 979 7.74 -27.76 -36.30
CA ASP A 979 7.45 -27.75 -37.74
C ASP A 979 6.65 -28.97 -38.18
N SER A 980 7.02 -30.17 -37.70
CA SER A 980 6.31 -31.40 -38.06
C SER A 980 4.86 -31.38 -37.56
N ALA A 981 4.61 -30.87 -36.35
CA ALA A 981 3.27 -30.71 -35.81
C ALA A 981 2.44 -29.69 -36.61
N LEU A 982 3.03 -28.57 -37.03
CA LEU A 982 2.34 -27.56 -37.86
C LEU A 982 2.00 -28.11 -39.26
N ILE A 983 2.94 -28.83 -39.87
CA ILE A 983 2.75 -29.50 -41.17
C ILE A 983 1.64 -30.56 -41.07
N GLN A 984 1.70 -31.41 -40.03
CA GLN A 984 0.68 -32.43 -39.77
C GLN A 984 -0.69 -31.82 -39.45
N TRP A 985 -0.72 -30.68 -38.76
CA TRP A 985 -1.96 -29.99 -38.40
C TRP A 985 -2.76 -29.52 -39.63
N VAL A 986 -2.08 -29.02 -40.66
CA VAL A 986 -2.69 -28.65 -41.96
C VAL A 986 -3.04 -29.89 -42.80
N GLY A 987 -2.44 -31.05 -42.50
CA GLY A 987 -2.63 -32.29 -43.25
C GLY A 987 -1.61 -32.52 -44.36
N ALA A 988 -0.52 -31.73 -44.37
CA ALA A 988 0.58 -31.90 -45.31
C ALA A 988 1.45 -33.12 -44.94
N LYS A 989 1.84 -33.92 -45.95
CA LYS A 989 2.74 -35.09 -45.75
C LYS A 989 4.20 -34.68 -45.56
N SER A 990 4.61 -33.63 -46.25
CA SER A 990 5.95 -33.03 -46.21
C SER A 990 5.84 -31.55 -46.59
N ALA A 991 6.70 -30.70 -46.04
CA ALA A 991 6.86 -29.32 -46.48
C ALA A 991 8.35 -28.98 -46.62
N SER A 992 8.66 -27.85 -47.29
CA SER A 992 10.04 -27.38 -47.39
C SER A 992 10.66 -27.18 -46.01
N THR A 993 11.91 -27.62 -45.89
CA THR A 993 12.72 -27.42 -44.69
C THR A 993 13.02 -25.93 -44.54
N MET A 994 12.62 -25.36 -43.40
CA MET A 994 12.99 -23.99 -43.06
C MET A 994 14.44 -23.95 -42.54
N PRO A 995 15.17 -22.86 -42.79
CA PRO A 995 16.55 -22.71 -42.32
C PRO A 995 16.64 -22.84 -40.79
N PRO A 996 17.83 -23.21 -40.26
CA PRO A 996 18.05 -23.23 -38.82
C PRO A 996 18.07 -21.80 -38.27
N GLY A 997 17.44 -21.57 -37.12
CA GLY A 997 17.30 -20.22 -36.59
C GLY A 997 16.44 -20.14 -35.33
N ASN A 998 16.28 -18.93 -34.78
CA ASN A 998 15.37 -18.66 -33.68
C ASN A 998 13.92 -18.68 -34.20
N ARG A 999 13.04 -19.44 -33.55
CA ARG A 999 11.68 -19.71 -34.04
C ARG A 999 10.63 -19.12 -33.10
N TYR A 1000 9.70 -18.38 -33.65
CA TYR A 1000 8.60 -17.74 -32.93
C TYR A 1000 7.27 -18.14 -33.59
N LEU A 1001 6.24 -18.41 -32.79
CA LEU A 1001 4.94 -18.86 -33.28
C LEU A 1001 3.80 -17.98 -32.75
N TYR A 1002 3.09 -17.37 -33.68
CA TYR A 1002 1.95 -16.51 -33.43
C TYR A 1002 0.67 -17.14 -33.99
N ILE A 1003 -0.47 -16.69 -33.49
CA ILE A 1003 -1.79 -17.16 -33.89
C ILE A 1003 -2.74 -15.96 -34.01
N GLY A 1004 -3.56 -15.96 -35.06
CA GLY A 1004 -4.64 -14.99 -35.24
C GLY A 1004 -5.51 -15.34 -36.44
N SER A 1005 -6.51 -14.50 -36.71
CA SER A 1005 -7.45 -14.66 -37.82
C SER A 1005 -7.16 -13.70 -38.99
N ASP A 1006 -6.55 -12.54 -38.72
CA ASP A 1006 -6.17 -11.56 -39.74
C ASP A 1006 -4.65 -11.42 -39.86
N VAL A 1007 -4.12 -11.80 -41.02
CA VAL A 1007 -2.69 -11.70 -41.37
C VAL A 1007 -2.22 -10.24 -41.44
N ARG A 1008 -3.10 -9.25 -41.65
CA ARG A 1008 -2.73 -7.83 -41.65
C ARG A 1008 -2.39 -7.29 -40.26
N SER A 1009 -2.93 -7.93 -39.23
CA SER A 1009 -2.62 -7.62 -37.83
C SER A 1009 -1.23 -8.13 -37.39
N PHE A 1010 -0.62 -9.00 -38.21
CA PHE A 1010 0.66 -9.64 -37.91
C PHE A 1010 1.80 -8.65 -38.13
N ASN A 1011 2.35 -8.17 -37.02
CA ASN A 1011 3.40 -7.18 -37.01
C ASN A 1011 4.36 -7.47 -35.85
N VAL A 1012 5.62 -7.68 -36.19
CA VAL A 1012 6.69 -8.03 -35.25
C VAL A 1012 7.90 -7.16 -35.52
N ARG A 1013 8.54 -6.66 -34.45
CA ARG A 1013 9.81 -5.95 -34.54
C ARG A 1013 10.95 -6.84 -34.08
N THR A 1014 12.02 -6.86 -34.86
CA THR A 1014 13.21 -7.65 -34.59
C THR A 1014 14.43 -6.76 -34.45
N MET A 1015 15.42 -7.27 -33.71
CA MET A 1015 16.69 -6.60 -33.47
C MET A 1015 17.82 -7.63 -33.53
N ALA A 1016 18.97 -7.21 -34.06
CA ALA A 1016 20.16 -8.04 -34.08
C ALA A 1016 20.82 -8.09 -32.68
N MET A 1017 21.38 -9.24 -32.34
CA MET A 1017 22.02 -9.51 -31.05
C MET A 1017 23.17 -8.55 -30.75
N PRO A 1018 24.05 -8.17 -31.72
CA PRO A 1018 25.07 -7.16 -31.49
C PRO A 1018 24.49 -5.78 -31.13
N SER A 1019 23.37 -5.39 -31.72
CA SER A 1019 22.67 -4.13 -31.41
C SER A 1019 22.10 -4.15 -30.00
N LEU A 1020 21.52 -5.28 -29.61
CA LEU A 1020 20.94 -5.50 -28.29
C LEU A 1020 22.04 -5.46 -27.21
N TRP A 1021 23.20 -6.07 -27.48
CA TRP A 1021 24.41 -5.95 -26.66
C TRP A 1021 24.94 -4.52 -26.55
N LEU A 1022 25.00 -3.77 -27.65
CA LEU A 1022 25.48 -2.40 -27.66
C LEU A 1022 24.61 -1.49 -26.78
N ILE A 1023 23.28 -1.64 -26.89
CA ILE A 1023 22.32 -0.84 -26.12
C ILE A 1023 22.37 -1.21 -24.64
N ILE A 1024 22.22 -2.49 -24.30
CA ILE A 1024 22.14 -2.92 -22.89
C ILE A 1024 23.51 -2.88 -22.22
N GLY A 1025 24.57 -3.32 -22.89
CA GLY A 1025 25.94 -3.23 -22.39
C GLY A 1025 26.37 -1.78 -22.20
N GLY A 1026 26.05 -0.90 -23.16
CA GLY A 1026 26.29 0.53 -23.04
C GLY A 1026 25.54 1.16 -21.87
N PHE A 1027 24.26 0.79 -21.68
CA PHE A 1027 23.46 1.25 -20.54
C PHE A 1027 24.04 0.77 -19.19
N VAL A 1028 24.34 -0.51 -19.04
CA VAL A 1028 24.92 -1.08 -17.82
C VAL A 1028 26.28 -0.46 -17.52
N LEU A 1029 27.13 -0.29 -18.53
CA LEU A 1029 28.42 0.38 -18.37
C LEU A 1029 28.25 1.86 -17.99
N GLY A 1030 27.27 2.55 -18.57
CA GLY A 1030 26.92 3.92 -18.22
C GLY A 1030 26.43 4.05 -16.77
N VAL A 1031 25.57 3.14 -16.31
CA VAL A 1031 25.09 3.09 -14.91
C VAL A 1031 26.23 2.73 -13.96
N ALA A 1032 27.07 1.74 -14.30
CA ALA A 1032 28.24 1.38 -13.51
C ALA A 1032 29.22 2.56 -13.42
N TRP A 1033 29.47 3.25 -14.52
CA TRP A 1033 30.30 4.46 -14.55
C TRP A 1033 29.69 5.56 -13.67
N LEU A 1034 28.39 5.81 -13.78
CA LEU A 1034 27.67 6.79 -12.96
C LEU A 1034 27.78 6.45 -11.47
N LEU A 1035 27.49 5.21 -11.08
CA LEU A 1035 27.61 4.74 -9.70
C LEU A 1035 29.06 4.78 -9.20
N THR A 1036 30.05 4.54 -10.06
CA THR A 1036 31.46 4.55 -9.67
C THR A 1036 31.98 5.96 -9.43
N TYR A 1037 31.72 6.88 -10.35
CA TYR A 1037 32.37 8.19 -10.40
C TYR A 1037 31.49 9.35 -9.91
N VAL A 1038 30.17 9.14 -9.76
CA VAL A 1038 29.23 10.15 -9.27
C VAL A 1038 28.65 9.69 -7.93
N PRO A 1039 29.23 10.10 -6.79
CA PRO A 1039 28.78 9.66 -5.45
C PRO A 1039 27.31 9.94 -5.17
N ALA A 1040 26.76 11.03 -5.73
CA ALA A 1040 25.36 11.41 -5.60
C ALA A 1040 24.38 10.38 -6.21
N SER A 1041 24.84 9.52 -7.12
CA SER A 1041 24.00 8.48 -7.74
C SER A 1041 23.86 7.21 -6.89
N ARG A 1042 24.62 7.09 -5.80
CA ARG A 1042 24.59 5.93 -4.88
C ARG A 1042 23.49 6.08 -3.81
N THR A 1043 22.27 6.38 -4.24
CA THR A 1043 21.11 6.51 -3.35
C THR A 1043 20.11 5.38 -3.62
N PRO A 1044 19.32 4.94 -2.63
CA PRO A 1044 18.28 3.93 -2.86
C PRO A 1044 17.27 4.36 -3.94
N LEU A 1045 17.11 5.67 -4.16
CA LEU A 1045 16.24 6.23 -5.20
C LEU A 1045 16.68 5.86 -6.63
N THR A 1046 18.00 5.74 -6.90
CA THR A 1046 18.45 5.33 -8.25
C THR A 1046 18.16 3.86 -8.52
N ALA A 1047 18.18 3.01 -7.48
CA ALA A 1047 17.72 1.63 -7.58
C ALA A 1047 16.21 1.55 -7.84
N VAL A 1048 15.41 2.38 -7.17
CA VAL A 1048 13.96 2.46 -7.39
C VAL A 1048 13.64 2.97 -8.80
N ALA A 1049 14.29 4.03 -9.27
CA ALA A 1049 14.11 4.53 -10.63
C ALA A 1049 14.49 3.48 -11.70
N GLY A 1050 15.57 2.73 -11.46
CA GLY A 1050 15.95 1.59 -12.29
C GLY A 1050 14.89 0.48 -12.29
N ALA A 1051 14.32 0.17 -11.13
CA ALA A 1051 13.25 -0.82 -10.98
C ALA A 1051 11.95 -0.39 -11.70
N VAL A 1052 11.56 0.88 -11.61
CA VAL A 1052 10.38 1.43 -12.30
C VAL A 1052 10.57 1.42 -13.81
N LEU A 1053 11.75 1.83 -14.31
CA LEU A 1053 12.07 1.72 -15.74
C LEU A 1053 12.01 0.27 -16.23
N PHE A 1054 12.52 -0.67 -15.43
CA PHE A 1054 12.46 -2.09 -15.76
C PHE A 1054 11.02 -2.62 -15.74
N ALA A 1055 10.20 -2.23 -14.76
CA ALA A 1055 8.79 -2.59 -14.69
C ALA A 1055 7.99 -2.02 -15.87
N GLY A 1056 8.25 -0.77 -16.27
CA GLY A 1056 7.67 -0.15 -17.46
C GLY A 1056 8.05 -0.89 -18.74
N LEU A 1057 9.32 -1.29 -18.88
CA LEU A 1057 9.77 -2.11 -20.01
C LEU A 1057 9.07 -3.49 -20.03
N LEU A 1058 8.86 -4.10 -18.86
CA LEU A 1058 8.19 -5.38 -18.71
C LEU A 1058 6.71 -5.32 -19.13
N SER A 1059 6.05 -4.17 -18.91
CA SER A 1059 4.67 -3.92 -19.32
C SER A 1059 4.55 -3.70 -20.84
N ILE A 1060 5.43 -2.89 -21.44
CA ILE A 1060 5.34 -2.50 -22.86
C ILE A 1060 5.88 -3.58 -23.80
N ALA A 1061 6.99 -4.22 -23.41
CA ALA A 1061 7.72 -5.16 -24.27
C ALA A 1061 8.30 -6.32 -23.42
N PRO A 1062 7.46 -7.29 -23.00
CA PRO A 1062 7.88 -8.39 -22.13
C PRO A 1062 9.00 -9.25 -22.75
N ASP A 1063 9.00 -9.41 -24.07
CA ASP A 1063 10.03 -10.16 -24.79
C ASP A 1063 11.40 -9.43 -24.77
N ALA A 1064 11.39 -8.10 -24.92
CA ALA A 1064 12.60 -7.28 -24.78
C ALA A 1064 13.11 -7.25 -23.34
N ALA A 1065 12.22 -7.22 -22.34
CA ALA A 1065 12.59 -7.13 -20.93
C ALA A 1065 13.36 -8.37 -20.45
N VAL A 1066 12.96 -9.57 -20.86
CA VAL A 1066 13.68 -10.82 -20.50
C VAL A 1066 15.06 -10.87 -21.15
N LEU A 1067 15.17 -10.51 -22.42
CA LEU A 1067 16.46 -10.42 -23.12
C LEU A 1067 17.38 -9.37 -22.47
N ALA A 1068 16.81 -8.21 -22.10
CA ALA A 1068 17.51 -7.16 -21.39
C ALA A 1068 18.02 -7.62 -20.02
N GLY A 1069 17.20 -8.34 -19.25
CA GLY A 1069 17.59 -8.89 -17.96
C GLY A 1069 18.73 -9.91 -18.08
N GLN A 1070 18.67 -10.82 -19.05
CA GLN A 1070 19.74 -11.82 -19.28
C GLN A 1070 21.07 -11.15 -19.65
N LEU A 1071 21.02 -10.18 -20.56
CA LEU A 1071 22.22 -9.47 -20.99
C LEU A 1071 22.77 -8.55 -19.91
N ALA A 1072 21.89 -7.93 -19.11
CA ALA A 1072 22.29 -7.14 -17.96
C ALA A 1072 23.03 -7.99 -16.93
N MET A 1073 22.60 -9.24 -16.66
CA MET A 1073 23.32 -10.14 -15.77
C MET A 1073 24.75 -10.43 -16.25
N VAL A 1074 24.92 -10.73 -17.54
CA VAL A 1074 26.26 -10.99 -18.10
C VAL A 1074 27.13 -9.72 -18.07
N ALA A 1075 26.55 -8.56 -18.40
CA ALA A 1075 27.24 -7.27 -18.32
C ALA A 1075 27.64 -6.93 -16.88
N LEU A 1076 26.80 -7.24 -15.88
CA LEU A 1076 27.10 -7.03 -14.46
C LEU A 1076 28.25 -7.92 -13.99
N VAL A 1077 28.33 -9.17 -14.44
CA VAL A 1077 29.47 -10.06 -14.15
C VAL A 1077 30.77 -9.45 -14.69
N LEU A 1078 30.75 -8.89 -15.91
CA LEU A 1078 31.92 -8.19 -16.47
C LEU A 1078 32.31 -6.95 -15.65
N VAL A 1079 31.34 -6.19 -15.14
CA VAL A 1079 31.59 -5.06 -14.24
C VAL A 1079 32.22 -5.54 -12.92
N ILE A 1080 31.73 -6.64 -12.34
CA ILE A 1080 32.31 -7.23 -11.12
C ILE A 1080 33.75 -7.68 -11.37
N VAL A 1081 34.02 -8.34 -12.50
CA VAL A 1081 35.39 -8.72 -12.90
C VAL A 1081 36.27 -7.49 -13.07
N MET A 1082 35.78 -6.43 -13.71
CA MET A 1082 36.49 -5.15 -13.84
C MET A 1082 36.82 -4.55 -12.46
N PHE A 1083 35.88 -4.57 -11.51
CA PHE A 1083 36.11 -4.12 -10.14
C PHE A 1083 37.09 -5.00 -9.38
N GLY A 1084 37.04 -6.32 -9.58
CA GLY A 1084 37.99 -7.27 -8.99
C GLY A 1084 39.41 -7.05 -9.52
N VAL A 1085 39.56 -6.87 -10.83
CA VAL A 1085 40.84 -6.51 -11.46
C VAL A 1085 41.33 -5.16 -10.93
N ARG A 1086 40.45 -4.15 -10.85
CA ARG A 1086 40.80 -2.85 -10.29
C ARG A 1086 41.24 -2.95 -8.83
N SER A 1087 40.53 -3.70 -8.00
CA SER A 1087 40.88 -3.96 -6.60
C SER A 1087 42.24 -4.66 -6.45
N LEU A 1088 42.57 -5.56 -7.37
CA LEU A 1088 43.87 -6.26 -7.37
C LEU A 1088 45.00 -5.35 -7.85
N VAL A 1089 44.73 -4.48 -8.84
CA VAL A 1089 45.69 -3.51 -9.39
C VAL A 1089 45.91 -2.31 -8.46
N ASP A 1090 44.89 -1.87 -7.73
CA ASP A 1090 44.93 -0.77 -6.74
C ASP A 1090 45.50 -1.21 -5.36
N SER A 1091 46.17 -2.37 -5.28
CA SER A 1091 46.91 -2.78 -4.07
C SER A 1091 47.98 -1.73 -3.71
N PRO A 1092 48.03 -1.23 -2.46
CA PRO A 1092 48.85 -0.08 -2.10
C PRO A 1092 50.33 -0.44 -2.11
N THR A 1093 51.03 -0.02 -3.17
CA THR A 1093 52.48 0.06 -3.19
C THR A 1093 52.92 1.31 -2.43
N THR A 1094 53.28 1.11 -1.17
CA THR A 1094 54.40 1.76 -0.46
C THR A 1094 54.97 3.02 -1.11
N LYS A 1095 54.47 4.20 -0.74
CA LYS A 1095 55.24 5.45 -0.86
C LYS A 1095 55.04 6.39 0.34
N GLN A 1096 56.14 6.51 1.09
CA GLN A 1096 56.63 7.75 1.73
C GLN A 1096 56.10 8.11 3.12
N ALA A 1097 56.50 7.29 4.10
CA ALA A 1097 57.11 7.83 5.31
C ALA A 1097 58.53 8.32 4.99
N SER A 1098 58.74 9.65 4.89
CA SER A 1098 60.02 10.33 5.22
C SER A 1098 59.99 11.83 4.92
N LYS A 1099 59.75 12.65 5.95
CA LYS A 1099 60.54 13.84 6.32
C LYS A 1099 60.55 13.88 7.87
N ARG A 1100 61.61 13.43 8.58
CA ARG A 1100 62.87 14.15 8.94
C ARG A 1100 62.59 15.51 9.60
N ALA A 1101 63.16 15.92 10.75
CA ALA A 1101 64.39 15.48 11.41
C ALA A 1101 64.61 16.15 12.81
N VAL A 1102 65.60 15.62 13.56
CA VAL A 1102 66.43 16.24 14.64
C VAL A 1102 65.77 16.24 16.04
N GLN A 1103 66.30 15.63 17.12
CA GLN A 1103 67.67 15.73 17.66
C GLN A 1103 68.02 14.60 18.68
N SER A 1104 69.27 14.11 18.56
CA SER A 1104 70.21 13.49 19.54
C SER A 1104 69.71 12.78 20.81
N ARG A 1105 69.97 11.48 21.04
CA ARG A 1105 71.25 10.77 21.32
C ARG A 1105 71.68 10.83 22.79
N HIS A 1106 71.64 9.69 23.50
CA HIS A 1106 72.76 9.14 24.28
C HIS A 1106 72.57 7.64 24.59
N GLU A 1107 73.45 6.85 23.96
CA GLU A 1107 74.06 5.59 24.44
C GLU A 1107 75.07 5.90 25.58
N PRO A 1108 75.78 4.94 26.24
CA PRO A 1108 75.79 3.46 26.14
C PRO A 1108 75.94 2.64 27.48
N SER A 1109 75.81 1.29 27.37
CA SER A 1109 76.61 0.17 27.97
C SER A 1109 76.89 0.08 29.51
N THR A 1110 77.00 -1.05 30.23
CA THR A 1110 77.39 -2.46 29.94
C THR A 1110 77.18 -3.31 31.23
N HIS A 1111 76.77 -4.59 31.15
CA HIS A 1111 77.59 -5.78 31.54
C HIS A 1111 76.84 -7.14 31.44
N SER A 1112 77.64 -8.14 31.09
CA SER A 1112 77.46 -9.61 30.92
C SER A 1112 77.19 -10.37 32.25
N LEU A 1113 76.62 -11.60 32.29
CA LEU A 1113 77.18 -12.91 31.89
C LEU A 1113 76.13 -14.07 31.93
N ALA A 1114 76.17 -14.96 30.91
CA ALA A 1114 76.04 -16.45 30.80
C ALA A 1114 75.04 -17.26 31.69
N THR A 1115 74.42 -18.41 31.31
CA THR A 1115 74.75 -19.60 30.46
C THR A 1115 73.47 -20.35 30.01
N LYS A 1116 73.26 -20.76 28.74
CA LYS A 1116 73.60 -22.05 28.02
C LYS A 1116 72.43 -23.08 27.95
N LYS A 1117 71.72 -23.19 26.80
CA LYS A 1117 71.75 -24.23 25.70
C LYS A 1117 71.08 -25.59 26.06
N LYS A 1118 70.22 -26.28 25.28
CA LYS A 1118 70.16 -26.56 23.83
C LYS A 1118 68.81 -27.26 23.44
N ALA A 1119 68.36 -27.07 22.19
CA ALA A 1119 67.17 -27.58 21.46
C ALA A 1119 67.18 -29.12 21.17
N PRO A 1120 66.30 -29.81 20.36
CA PRO A 1120 65.44 -29.30 19.24
C PRO A 1120 64.10 -30.04 18.83
N VAL A 1121 63.30 -29.34 18.00
CA VAL A 1121 62.57 -29.71 16.73
C VAL A 1121 61.56 -30.89 16.61
N GLU A 1122 60.38 -30.55 16.04
CA GLU A 1122 59.27 -31.22 15.29
C GLU A 1122 59.52 -32.61 14.60
N PRO A 1123 58.51 -33.37 14.04
CA PRO A 1123 57.22 -32.96 13.42
C PRO A 1123 55.98 -33.94 13.52
N ARG A 1124 54.86 -33.50 12.90
CA ARG A 1124 53.71 -34.20 12.24
C ARG A 1124 53.60 -35.75 12.17
N SER A 1125 52.32 -36.18 12.24
CA SER A 1125 51.60 -37.26 11.48
C SER A 1125 51.20 -38.54 12.24
N GLY A 1126 49.89 -38.79 12.30
CA GLY A 1126 49.28 -39.93 11.62
C GLY A 1126 49.26 -41.32 12.27
N THR A 1127 48.03 -41.86 12.29
CA THR A 1127 47.62 -43.28 12.10
C THR A 1127 47.69 -44.28 13.26
N GLU A 1128 46.51 -44.90 13.48
CA GLU A 1128 46.26 -46.29 13.91
C GLU A 1128 46.69 -46.69 15.34
N THR A 1129 45.97 -47.48 16.14
CA THR A 1129 44.92 -48.48 15.92
C THR A 1129 44.26 -48.83 17.27
N ALA A 1130 42.97 -49.19 17.23
CA ALA A 1130 42.29 -50.24 18.03
C ALA A 1130 42.52 -50.39 19.55
N LYS A 1131 41.48 -50.27 20.39
CA LYS A 1131 40.51 -51.34 20.77
C LYS A 1131 39.58 -50.90 21.93
N LEU A 1132 38.32 -51.37 21.83
CA LEU A 1132 37.17 -51.49 22.76
C LEU A 1132 37.44 -51.72 24.27
N PRO A 1133 36.42 -51.65 25.21
CA PRO A 1133 34.97 -51.91 25.03
C PRO A 1133 33.90 -51.02 25.74
N THR A 1134 32.66 -51.11 25.21
CA THR A 1134 31.24 -51.09 25.73
C THR A 1134 30.86 -50.49 27.10
N PRO A 1135 29.60 -50.00 27.36
CA PRO A 1135 28.27 -50.64 27.12
C PRO A 1135 27.24 -49.78 26.32
N GLN A 1136 26.29 -50.36 25.55
CA GLN A 1136 24.84 -50.57 25.84
C GLN A 1136 24.10 -49.30 26.33
N SER A 1137 22.94 -48.86 25.85
CA SER A 1137 21.78 -49.45 25.13
C SER A 1137 20.87 -48.25 24.73
N GLU A 1138 20.31 -48.17 23.50
CA GLU A 1138 18.91 -48.53 23.12
C GLU A 1138 17.86 -47.57 23.75
N VAL A 1139 16.82 -46.99 23.13
CA VAL A 1139 16.16 -46.90 21.81
C VAL A 1139 15.06 -45.83 21.98
N ALA A 1140 14.69 -45.11 20.92
CA ALA A 1140 13.55 -44.17 20.90
C ALA A 1140 12.19 -44.92 20.86
N PRO A 1141 11.05 -44.26 21.11
CA PRO A 1141 10.52 -43.26 20.16
C PRO A 1141 10.58 -41.81 20.63
#